data_AF-A0A851GLQ6-F1
#
_entry.id   AF-A0A851GLQ6-F1
#
_cell.length_a   1.000
_cell.length_b   1.000
_cell.length_c   1.000
_cell.angle_alpha   90.00
_cell.angle_beta   90.00
_cell.angle_gamma   90.00
#
_symmetry.space_group_name_H-M   'P 1'
#
loop_
_entity.id
_entity.type
_entity.pdbx_description
1 polymer ?
#
loop_
_entity_poly.entity_id
_entity_poly.type
_entity_poly.pdbx_seq_one_letter_code
_entity_poly.pdbx_strand_id
1 'polypeptide(L)'
;MPKIVSPKYCLLFIVVLLSLVHSKNTLYAQRAKKILKTADAAFKSEDYYQASRLYTVVLYDSPLVKSTTGLVYPHQAVSRRGKLKPVEIIRATYQLAESYRLYNNNGAALLAYKDYLNFRDSRFPLAQLWYANTLLANNDPVNAQNAYNSFLSRYPKEDEYASMARLGIASCLYTIQELKENPRATVMKSASTSSSDGSNFALEKINDSIVWFTSSRHEMVKKQKTYPVQLYTGNEYSGLVKKLISGADDQLNMGASSLSADGLTLYFTGWKKNKSSAADEYQIYYLERSSVSAQWGKPVVLPAPINVKGYSSKQPFITADGQYLFFSSNQPGTKGGYDIWLVKMNGKTPQGTAINAGVHVNTVREEVSPYFDATDSSLYFSSDGSIGMGGMDIYKSQGTPLQNNWSKTVNLGHPINSGKNDLYYKKYRGSDTVYFSSDRASSCCLEIFNAILLPYTPKKDTALPILVKQQQPRQDSVKIEQPVVQPFIKKDTIQTIEFTPDSIQAIATTRMHVNYNFASAKIRSIDIPVLDEVVKQLQENPELNIAVASFTDCIGSREANINMSKKRSASVRAYLIKKGIDPARINTDYYAKRYFLMACKEDASYDKAVQIANRRSDLILTTDKNPRWVPSGEEIGADLFGNQSVVATTTAEAGSKLVNEQSAKSSVNKRTNSKLQKNEKESGGRTIAEKNVIKADTVLPAKEKIRQEKSTNKIAVQQLAPVSDRKANTNKVVNQQQKLNISELLEFVPKVKATNLVDEMKMRIPSKPLFVYTTSDSVRVDLFDNGTFDYDSLSVIYNKEIVVYKQLLRTNKPVTFYVKLSSDQSKNEMIFFAESLGITPPNSALMVITDGANKRTEVNISSDFNFNTVVYFIKVNK
;
A
#
# COMPACT_ATOMS: atom_id res chain seq x y z
N MET A 1 12.99 62.64 46.52
CA MET A 1 12.18 62.76 45.29
C MET A 1 12.92 62.12 44.13
N PRO A 2 12.35 61.15 43.39
CA PRO A 2 12.91 60.73 42.11
C PRO A 2 12.69 61.84 41.06
N LYS A 3 13.65 62.05 40.15
CA LYS A 3 13.50 63.06 39.09
C LYS A 3 12.47 62.57 38.07
N ILE A 4 11.48 63.43 37.76
CA ILE A 4 10.49 63.17 36.70
C ILE A 4 11.25 63.07 35.36
N VAL A 5 11.20 61.90 34.73
CA VAL A 5 11.75 61.69 33.38
C VAL A 5 10.93 62.53 32.41
N SER A 6 11.57 63.45 31.68
CA SER A 6 10.82 64.37 30.82
C SER A 6 10.09 63.61 29.71
N PRO A 7 8.86 64.02 29.33
CA PRO A 7 8.07 63.29 28.33
C PRO A 7 8.76 63.23 26.96
N LYS A 8 9.69 64.15 26.66
CA LYS A 8 10.52 64.13 25.44
C LYS A 8 11.40 62.88 25.36
N TYR A 9 11.99 62.44 26.49
CA TYR A 9 12.81 61.23 26.52
C TYR A 9 11.98 59.96 26.42
N CYS A 10 10.79 59.92 27.03
CA CYS A 10 9.86 58.79 26.89
C CYS A 10 9.41 58.63 25.43
N LEU A 11 9.03 59.73 24.77
CA LEU A 11 8.65 59.74 23.35
C LEU A 11 9.81 59.27 22.45
N LEU A 12 11.04 59.75 22.69
CA LEU A 12 12.23 59.32 21.94
C LEU A 12 12.50 57.82 22.11
N PHE A 13 12.36 57.28 23.32
CA PHE A 13 12.57 55.86 23.61
C PHE A 13 11.51 54.98 22.93
N ILE A 14 10.26 55.44 22.88
CA ILE A 14 9.17 54.79 22.14
C ILE A 14 9.46 54.80 20.63
N VAL A 15 9.91 55.93 20.06
CA VAL A 15 10.27 56.02 18.63
C VAL A 15 11.46 55.10 18.29
N VAL A 16 12.47 54.98 19.16
CA VAL A 16 13.60 54.05 18.99
C VAL A 16 13.16 52.59 19.10
N LEU A 17 12.27 52.25 20.04
CA LEU A 17 11.69 50.90 20.12
C LEU A 17 10.86 50.56 18.87
N LEU A 18 10.01 51.48 18.41
CA LEU A 18 9.21 51.31 17.19
C LEU A 18 10.08 51.17 15.94
N SER A 19 11.19 51.91 15.83
CA SER A 19 12.12 51.79 14.69
C SER A 19 12.93 50.49 14.73
N LEU A 20 13.32 50.00 15.92
CA LEU A 20 13.95 48.69 16.12
C LEU A 20 13.00 47.51 15.86
N VAL A 21 11.69 47.68 16.09
CA VAL A 21 10.66 46.70 15.70
C VAL A 21 10.41 46.73 14.19
N HIS A 22 10.37 47.92 13.58
CA HIS A 22 10.23 48.06 12.12
C HIS A 22 11.43 47.48 11.35
N SER A 23 12.67 47.78 11.75
CA SER A 23 13.88 47.31 11.07
C SER A 23 14.05 45.78 11.15
N LYS A 24 13.66 45.17 12.27
CA LYS A 24 13.54 43.70 12.36
C LYS A 24 12.48 43.17 11.38
N ASN A 25 11.30 43.77 11.34
CA ASN A 25 10.22 43.31 10.45
C ASN A 25 10.56 43.44 8.95
N THR A 26 11.23 44.51 8.52
CA THR A 26 11.67 44.66 7.12
C THR A 26 12.74 43.63 6.74
N LEU A 27 13.72 43.35 7.62
CA LEU A 27 14.75 42.33 7.38
C LEU A 27 14.15 40.92 7.25
N TYR A 28 13.16 40.57 8.09
CA TYR A 28 12.44 39.29 7.97
C TYR A 28 11.61 39.20 6.67
N ALA A 29 10.95 40.29 6.24
CA ALA A 29 10.20 40.32 4.99
C ALA A 29 11.11 40.18 3.75
N GLN A 30 12.29 40.82 3.76
CA GLN A 30 13.32 40.64 2.73
C GLN A 30 13.82 39.18 2.66
N ARG A 31 14.04 38.54 3.83
CA ARG A 31 14.43 37.12 3.91
C ARG A 31 13.36 36.20 3.30
N ALA A 32 12.09 36.39 3.65
CA ALA A 32 10.99 35.58 3.10
C ALA A 32 10.92 35.68 1.56
N LYS A 33 11.03 36.89 1.00
CA LYS A 33 11.04 37.10 -0.46
C LYS A 33 12.27 36.49 -1.14
N LYS A 34 13.44 36.49 -0.49
CA LYS A 34 14.63 35.81 -1.01
C LYS A 34 14.41 34.29 -1.11
N ILE A 35 13.85 33.67 -0.07
CA ILE A 35 13.56 32.22 -0.07
C ILE A 35 12.48 31.87 -1.10
N LEU A 36 11.44 32.69 -1.23
CA LEU A 36 10.39 32.50 -2.25
C LEU A 36 10.97 32.52 -3.68
N LYS A 37 11.88 33.46 -3.98
CA LYS A 37 12.57 33.48 -5.28
C LYS A 37 13.44 32.24 -5.51
N THR A 38 14.04 31.66 -4.46
CA THR A 38 14.75 30.38 -4.58
C THR A 38 13.80 29.20 -4.79
N ALA A 39 12.62 29.19 -4.15
CA ALA A 39 11.59 28.18 -4.38
C ALA A 39 11.07 28.21 -5.81
N ASP A 40 10.81 29.41 -6.34
CA ASP A 40 10.40 29.63 -7.74
C ASP A 40 11.49 29.18 -8.74
N ALA A 41 12.77 29.39 -8.40
CA ALA A 41 13.88 28.92 -9.23
C ALA A 41 14.00 27.38 -9.22
N ALA A 42 13.89 26.75 -8.04
CA ALA A 42 13.92 25.29 -7.90
C ALA A 42 12.74 24.62 -8.64
N PHE A 43 11.54 25.20 -8.54
CA PHE A 43 10.37 24.72 -9.28
C PHE A 43 10.57 24.84 -10.80
N LYS A 44 11.13 25.97 -11.26
CA LYS A 44 11.43 26.15 -12.69
C LYS A 44 12.56 25.24 -13.20
N SER A 45 13.45 24.77 -12.34
CA SER A 45 14.47 23.76 -12.66
C SER A 45 14.03 22.34 -12.34
N GLU A 46 12.72 22.10 -12.17
CA GLU A 46 12.10 20.78 -11.94
C GLU A 46 12.58 20.05 -10.67
N ASP A 47 13.26 20.76 -9.77
CA ASP A 47 13.61 20.26 -8.42
C ASP A 47 12.41 20.48 -7.48
N TYR A 48 11.32 19.77 -7.77
CA TYR A 48 10.06 19.83 -7.03
C TYR A 48 10.25 19.44 -5.55
N TYR A 49 11.24 18.61 -5.25
CA TYR A 49 11.60 18.26 -3.87
C TYR A 49 12.14 19.48 -3.11
N GLN A 50 13.18 20.17 -3.61
CA GLN A 50 13.66 21.38 -2.93
C GLN A 50 12.66 22.53 -3.01
N ALA A 51 11.91 22.66 -4.11
CA ALA A 51 10.84 23.64 -4.25
C ALA A 51 9.81 23.50 -3.13
N SER A 52 9.29 22.29 -2.88
CA SER A 52 8.33 22.03 -1.80
C SER A 52 8.88 22.43 -0.42
N ARG A 53 10.13 22.07 -0.11
CA ARG A 53 10.80 22.45 1.15
C ARG A 53 10.90 23.96 1.31
N LEU A 54 11.26 24.68 0.24
CA LEU A 54 11.43 26.13 0.25
C LEU A 54 10.09 26.87 0.32
N TYR A 55 9.04 26.41 -0.39
CA TYR A 55 7.69 26.97 -0.25
C TYR A 55 7.11 26.75 1.15
N THR A 56 7.31 25.57 1.75
CA THR A 56 6.87 25.28 3.13
C THR A 56 7.55 26.20 4.14
N VAL A 57 8.86 26.46 4.02
CA VAL A 57 9.60 27.43 4.87
C VAL A 57 9.15 28.90 4.66
N VAL A 58 8.49 29.21 3.54
CA VAL A 58 7.95 30.54 3.24
C VAL A 58 6.51 30.71 3.73
N LEU A 59 5.71 29.64 3.72
CA LEU A 59 4.29 29.64 4.10
C LEU A 59 4.06 29.41 5.60
N TYR A 60 4.93 28.62 6.23
CA TYR A 60 4.81 28.20 7.63
C TYR A 60 6.10 28.51 8.38
N ASP A 61 5.99 29.01 9.62
CA ASP A 61 7.12 29.46 10.46
C ASP A 61 7.87 28.26 11.09
N SER A 62 8.41 27.40 10.22
CA SER A 62 9.10 26.16 10.59
C SER A 62 10.59 26.44 10.87
N PRO A 63 11.06 26.32 12.12
CA PRO A 63 12.47 26.52 12.44
C PRO A 63 13.29 25.36 11.87
N LEU A 64 14.04 25.65 10.79
CA LEU A 64 15.06 24.80 10.15
C LEU A 64 15.06 23.34 10.62
N VAL A 65 14.27 22.50 9.97
CA VAL A 65 14.33 21.03 10.15
C VAL A 65 15.79 20.59 10.03
N LYS A 66 16.39 20.22 11.17
CA LYS A 66 17.80 19.82 11.22
C LYS A 66 17.99 18.61 10.30
N SER A 67 19.04 18.67 9.48
CA SER A 67 19.28 17.72 8.41
C SER A 67 19.81 16.37 8.92
N THR A 68 18.96 15.60 9.60
CA THR A 68 19.06 14.14 9.65
C THR A 68 18.34 13.54 8.45
N THR A 69 18.98 12.60 7.76
CA THR A 69 18.47 12.02 6.51
C THR A 69 17.37 11.00 6.77
N GLY A 70 16.12 11.37 6.49
CA GLY A 70 14.95 10.50 6.58
C GLY A 70 13.76 11.20 7.26
N LEU A 71 12.57 11.05 6.67
CA LEU A 71 11.26 11.48 7.18
C LEU A 71 11.13 12.96 7.63
N VAL A 72 10.43 13.76 6.83
CA VAL A 72 9.95 15.10 7.23
C VAL A 72 8.43 15.17 7.14
N TYR A 73 7.78 14.81 8.24
CA TYR A 73 6.55 15.47 8.69
C TYR A 73 6.97 16.67 9.55
N PRO A 74 6.27 17.82 9.51
CA PRO A 74 4.90 17.88 10.01
C PRO A 74 3.91 18.67 9.16
N HIS A 75 2.67 18.19 9.09
CA HIS A 75 1.49 19.05 8.83
C HIS A 75 0.69 19.29 10.14
N GLN A 76 1.40 19.45 11.26
CA GLN A 76 0.81 20.10 12.44
C GLN A 76 0.45 21.54 12.09
N ALA A 77 -0.65 22.05 12.66
CA ALA A 77 -1.21 23.35 12.31
C ALA A 77 -0.39 24.53 12.85
N VAL A 78 0.77 24.81 12.23
CA VAL A 78 1.56 26.02 12.48
C VAL A 78 0.77 27.22 11.96
N SER A 79 0.47 28.18 12.83
CA SER A 79 -0.32 29.37 12.47
C SER A 79 0.34 30.16 11.33
N ARG A 80 -0.39 30.43 10.23
CA ARG A 80 0.07 31.25 9.11
C ARG A 80 0.34 32.70 9.56
N ARG A 81 1.57 33.00 10.00
CA ARG A 81 2.01 34.36 10.40
C ARG A 81 2.40 35.18 9.17
N GLY A 82 1.42 35.87 8.59
CA GLY A 82 1.59 36.63 7.34
C GLY A 82 2.64 37.74 7.40
N LYS A 83 3.69 37.62 6.58
CA LYS A 83 4.61 38.72 6.18
C LYS A 83 4.78 38.85 4.65
N LEU A 84 4.05 38.03 3.88
CA LEU A 84 3.87 38.14 2.42
C LEU A 84 2.51 38.77 2.09
N LYS A 85 2.36 39.31 0.88
CA LYS A 85 1.07 39.74 0.34
C LYS A 85 0.15 38.52 0.14
N PRO A 86 -1.19 38.65 0.28
CA PRO A 86 -2.11 37.53 0.04
C PRO A 86 -1.91 36.86 -1.33
N VAL A 87 -1.67 37.64 -2.39
CA VAL A 87 -1.39 37.14 -3.76
C VAL A 87 -0.11 36.28 -3.83
N GLU A 88 0.92 36.63 -3.05
CA GLU A 88 2.18 35.87 -2.95
C GLU A 88 1.93 34.54 -2.19
N ILE A 89 1.11 34.56 -1.14
CA ILE A 89 0.72 33.37 -0.35
C ILE A 89 -0.07 32.37 -1.22
N ILE A 90 -1.17 32.82 -1.85
CA ILE A 90 -2.03 31.96 -2.68
C ILE A 90 -1.23 31.25 -3.78
N ARG A 91 -0.33 31.98 -4.44
CA ARG A 91 0.56 31.41 -5.47
C ARG A 91 1.53 30.39 -4.88
N ALA A 92 2.15 30.69 -3.74
CA ALA A 92 3.07 29.76 -3.09
C ALA A 92 2.38 28.48 -2.60
N THR A 93 1.13 28.56 -2.11
CA THR A 93 0.34 27.38 -1.72
C THR A 93 0.01 26.50 -2.94
N TYR A 94 -0.38 27.09 -4.08
CA TYR A 94 -0.56 26.33 -5.32
C TYR A 94 0.73 25.66 -5.77
N GLN A 95 1.84 26.41 -5.84
CA GLN A 95 3.15 25.88 -6.24
C GLN A 95 3.66 24.79 -5.29
N LEU A 96 3.34 24.86 -4.00
CA LEU A 96 3.61 23.79 -3.03
C LEU A 96 2.81 22.52 -3.34
N ALA A 97 1.53 22.65 -3.68
CA ALA A 97 0.67 21.53 -4.06
C ALA A 97 1.15 20.85 -5.37
N GLU A 98 1.44 21.65 -6.40
CA GLU A 98 2.06 21.17 -7.63
C GLU A 98 3.42 20.52 -7.37
N SER A 99 4.26 21.09 -6.50
CA SER A 99 5.55 20.48 -6.13
C SER A 99 5.33 19.08 -5.54
N TYR A 100 4.44 18.95 -4.55
CA TYR A 100 4.14 17.65 -3.94
C TYR A 100 3.56 16.64 -4.93
N ARG A 101 2.69 17.07 -5.86
CA ARG A 101 2.15 16.23 -6.94
C ARG A 101 3.26 15.76 -7.88
N LEU A 102 4.12 16.66 -8.33
CA LEU A 102 5.14 16.40 -9.35
C LEU A 102 6.35 15.58 -8.87
N TYR A 103 6.53 15.41 -7.54
CA TYR A 103 7.39 14.35 -6.99
C TYR A 103 6.63 13.17 -6.36
N ASN A 104 5.35 12.99 -6.73
CA ASN A 104 4.47 11.87 -6.33
C ASN A 104 4.10 11.77 -4.83
N ASN A 105 4.35 12.80 -4.03
CA ASN A 105 3.89 12.89 -2.63
C ASN A 105 2.40 13.26 -2.55
N ASN A 106 1.55 12.35 -3.02
CA ASN A 106 0.10 12.53 -3.12
C ASN A 106 -0.58 12.86 -1.77
N GLY A 107 -0.04 12.39 -0.64
CA GLY A 107 -0.57 12.69 0.69
C GLY A 107 -0.39 14.16 1.09
N ALA A 108 0.79 14.74 0.84
CA ALA A 108 1.02 16.17 1.09
C ALA A 108 0.39 17.07 0.03
N ALA A 109 0.34 16.60 -1.23
CA ALA A 109 -0.34 17.31 -2.33
C ALA A 109 -1.83 17.50 -2.03
N LEU A 110 -2.52 16.45 -1.54
CA LEU A 110 -3.92 16.50 -1.14
C LEU A 110 -4.21 17.61 -0.14
N LEU A 111 -3.38 17.72 0.91
CA LEU A 111 -3.50 18.76 1.92
C LEU A 111 -3.25 20.15 1.34
N ALA A 112 -2.18 20.31 0.55
CA ALA A 112 -1.82 21.60 -0.05
C ALA A 112 -2.85 22.10 -1.09
N TYR A 113 -3.44 21.22 -1.90
CA TYR A 113 -4.54 21.58 -2.79
C TYR A 113 -5.81 21.98 -2.02
N LYS A 114 -6.14 21.28 -0.92
CA LYS A 114 -7.24 21.69 -0.03
C LYS A 114 -6.98 23.07 0.57
N ASP A 115 -5.75 23.32 1.02
CA ASP A 115 -5.29 24.61 1.55
C ASP A 115 -5.29 25.74 0.50
N TYR A 116 -5.14 25.41 -0.79
CA TYR A 116 -5.30 26.33 -1.93
C TYR A 116 -6.77 26.61 -2.26
N LEU A 117 -7.59 25.57 -2.42
CA LEU A 117 -9.00 25.70 -2.83
C LEU A 117 -9.83 26.52 -1.82
N ASN A 118 -9.45 26.49 -0.54
CA ASN A 118 -10.00 27.35 0.50
C ASN A 118 -9.89 28.87 0.20
N PHE A 119 -8.94 29.32 -0.63
CA PHE A 119 -8.85 30.72 -1.07
C PHE A 119 -9.88 31.11 -2.13
N ARG A 120 -10.56 30.13 -2.76
CA ARG A 120 -11.53 30.33 -3.86
C ARG A 120 -10.95 31.10 -5.07
N ASP A 121 -9.64 31.01 -5.27
CA ASP A 121 -8.93 31.71 -6.35
C ASP A 121 -9.11 30.96 -7.69
N SER A 122 -9.39 31.69 -8.76
CA SER A 122 -9.70 31.14 -10.08
C SER A 122 -8.51 31.06 -11.05
N ARG A 123 -7.33 31.55 -10.65
CA ARG A 123 -6.16 31.66 -11.55
C ARG A 123 -5.51 30.32 -11.90
N PHE A 124 -5.76 29.28 -11.10
CA PHE A 124 -5.26 27.93 -11.33
C PHE A 124 -6.43 26.93 -11.42
N PRO A 125 -7.22 26.95 -12.53
CA PRO A 125 -8.46 26.18 -12.62
C PRO A 125 -8.26 24.65 -12.55
N LEU A 126 -7.09 24.15 -12.96
CA LEU A 126 -6.73 22.73 -12.87
C LEU A 126 -6.49 22.24 -11.43
N ALA A 127 -6.36 23.13 -10.43
CA ALA A 127 -6.16 22.73 -9.04
C ALA A 127 -7.30 21.86 -8.49
N GLN A 128 -8.54 22.04 -8.99
CA GLN A 128 -9.68 21.20 -8.62
C GLN A 128 -9.60 19.79 -9.22
N LEU A 129 -9.06 19.66 -10.44
CA LEU A 129 -8.78 18.37 -11.07
C LEU A 129 -7.65 17.64 -10.32
N TRP A 130 -6.52 18.32 -10.08
CA TRP A 130 -5.41 17.71 -9.36
C TRP A 130 -5.75 17.34 -7.92
N TYR A 131 -6.60 18.12 -7.24
CA TYR A 131 -7.20 17.74 -5.96
C TYR A 131 -7.99 16.41 -6.06
N ALA A 132 -8.83 16.25 -7.09
CA ALA A 132 -9.57 15.01 -7.33
C ALA A 132 -8.64 13.81 -7.58
N ASN A 133 -7.60 13.98 -8.40
CA ASN A 133 -6.57 12.96 -8.60
C ASN A 133 -5.89 12.58 -7.28
N THR A 134 -5.54 13.56 -6.43
CA THR A 134 -4.91 13.29 -5.12
C THR A 134 -5.85 12.66 -4.09
N LEU A 135 -7.18 12.77 -4.24
CA LEU A 135 -8.15 12.05 -3.42
C LEU A 135 -8.19 10.56 -3.83
N LEU A 136 -8.31 10.28 -5.12
CA LEU A 136 -8.27 8.90 -5.65
C LEU A 136 -6.93 8.23 -5.33
N ALA A 137 -5.81 8.94 -5.53
CA ALA A 137 -4.46 8.52 -5.18
C ALA A 137 -4.17 8.44 -3.66
N ASN A 138 -5.19 8.55 -2.80
CA ASN A 138 -5.15 8.23 -1.38
C ASN A 138 -6.35 7.36 -0.92
N ASN A 139 -6.96 6.62 -1.85
CA ASN A 139 -8.10 5.72 -1.64
C ASN A 139 -9.42 6.41 -1.19
N ASP A 140 -9.66 7.67 -1.58
CA ASP A 140 -10.94 8.37 -1.37
C ASP A 140 -11.68 8.60 -2.71
N PRO A 141 -12.26 7.54 -3.32
CA PRO A 141 -12.95 7.65 -4.60
C PRO A 141 -14.28 8.44 -4.50
N VAL A 142 -14.89 8.52 -3.32
CA VAL A 142 -16.17 9.22 -3.11
C VAL A 142 -15.96 10.73 -3.18
N ASN A 143 -15.00 11.28 -2.43
CA ASN A 143 -14.70 12.70 -2.53
C ASN A 143 -13.97 13.03 -3.85
N ALA A 144 -13.19 12.10 -4.42
CA ALA A 144 -12.60 12.29 -5.74
C ALA A 144 -13.68 12.49 -6.82
N GLN A 145 -14.70 11.63 -6.88
CA GLN A 145 -15.84 11.79 -7.79
C GLN A 145 -16.53 13.14 -7.62
N ASN A 146 -16.79 13.57 -6.39
CA ASN A 146 -17.37 14.88 -6.10
C ASN A 146 -16.46 16.03 -6.58
N ALA A 147 -15.14 15.89 -6.40
CA ALA A 147 -14.16 16.87 -6.85
C ALA A 147 -14.04 16.94 -8.39
N TYR A 148 -14.10 15.81 -9.11
CA TYR A 148 -14.14 15.75 -10.57
C TYR A 148 -15.44 16.38 -11.14
N ASN A 149 -16.60 16.03 -10.58
CA ASN A 149 -17.88 16.65 -10.95
C ASN A 149 -17.86 18.17 -10.70
N SER A 150 -17.22 18.60 -9.60
CA SER A 150 -17.04 20.02 -9.27
C SER A 150 -16.00 20.73 -10.13
N PHE A 151 -15.08 20.00 -10.78
CA PHE A 151 -14.19 20.53 -11.81
C PHE A 151 -14.96 20.72 -13.13
N LEU A 152 -15.63 19.67 -13.64
CA LEU A 152 -16.36 19.71 -14.91
C LEU A 152 -17.46 20.78 -14.93
N SER A 153 -18.17 21.00 -13.83
CA SER A 153 -19.18 22.08 -13.74
C SER A 153 -18.62 23.51 -13.75
N ARG A 154 -17.28 23.66 -13.65
CA ARG A 154 -16.56 24.95 -13.65
C ARG A 154 -15.49 25.06 -14.75
N TYR A 155 -15.28 24.01 -15.55
CA TYR A 155 -14.24 23.94 -16.58
C TYR A 155 -14.90 23.74 -17.96
N PRO A 156 -15.19 24.83 -18.70
CA PRO A 156 -16.05 24.79 -19.89
C PRO A 156 -15.35 24.33 -21.17
N LYS A 157 -14.13 23.78 -21.08
CA LYS A 157 -13.41 23.23 -22.24
C LYS A 157 -13.58 21.72 -22.28
N GLU A 158 -13.89 21.17 -23.44
CA GLU A 158 -13.70 19.73 -23.71
C GLU A 158 -12.30 19.53 -24.29
N ASP A 159 -11.35 19.19 -23.43
CA ASP A 159 -9.95 18.91 -23.78
C ASP A 159 -9.41 17.69 -22.99
N GLU A 160 -8.09 17.52 -22.94
CA GLU A 160 -7.44 16.43 -22.20
C GLU A 160 -7.78 16.45 -20.69
N TYR A 161 -8.03 17.62 -20.09
CA TYR A 161 -8.33 17.76 -18.66
C TYR A 161 -9.78 17.38 -18.34
N ALA A 162 -10.72 17.75 -19.23
CA ALA A 162 -12.10 17.25 -19.14
C ALA A 162 -12.15 15.73 -19.38
N SER A 163 -11.39 15.22 -20.35
CA SER A 163 -11.27 13.79 -20.61
C SER A 163 -10.70 13.03 -19.42
N MET A 164 -9.64 13.55 -18.79
CA MET A 164 -9.05 13.01 -17.56
C MET A 164 -10.04 13.03 -16.38
N ALA A 165 -10.84 14.08 -16.24
CA ALA A 165 -11.87 14.14 -15.20
C ALA A 165 -13.00 13.11 -15.42
N ARG A 166 -13.42 12.90 -16.68
CA ARG A 166 -14.42 11.89 -17.05
C ARG A 166 -13.89 10.47 -16.80
N LEU A 167 -12.63 10.19 -17.14
CA LEU A 167 -11.94 8.94 -16.80
C LEU A 167 -11.85 8.77 -15.27
N GLY A 168 -11.45 9.80 -14.54
CA GLY A 168 -11.39 9.81 -13.08
C GLY A 168 -12.72 9.45 -12.41
N ILE A 169 -13.84 9.99 -12.90
CA ILE A 169 -15.20 9.64 -12.42
C ILE A 169 -15.50 8.15 -12.66
N ALA A 170 -15.14 7.62 -13.83
CA ALA A 170 -15.34 6.19 -14.14
C ALA A 170 -14.46 5.29 -13.26
N SER A 171 -13.20 5.66 -13.03
CA SER A 171 -12.27 4.99 -12.09
C SER A 171 -12.80 5.04 -10.66
N CYS A 172 -13.37 6.16 -10.20
CA CYS A 172 -14.03 6.24 -8.90
C CYS A 172 -15.23 5.28 -8.79
N LEU A 173 -16.09 5.22 -9.80
CA LEU A 173 -17.22 4.29 -9.83
C LEU A 173 -16.76 2.82 -9.83
N TYR A 174 -15.74 2.50 -10.62
CA TYR A 174 -15.13 1.17 -10.65
C TYR A 174 -14.55 0.79 -9.28
N THR A 175 -13.76 1.67 -8.67
CA THR A 175 -13.18 1.50 -7.32
C THR A 175 -14.26 1.26 -6.26
N ILE A 176 -15.32 2.07 -6.26
CA ILE A 176 -16.44 1.96 -5.31
C ILE A 176 -17.19 0.63 -5.47
N GLN A 177 -17.22 0.03 -6.67
CA GLN A 177 -17.81 -1.29 -6.85
C GLN A 177 -16.83 -2.42 -6.51
N GLU A 178 -15.59 -2.35 -6.98
CA GLU A 178 -14.56 -3.38 -6.76
C GLU A 178 -14.23 -3.59 -5.27
N LEU A 179 -14.27 -2.52 -4.45
CA LEU A 179 -14.09 -2.59 -3.00
C LEU A 179 -15.26 -3.25 -2.23
N LYS A 180 -16.38 -3.57 -2.88
CA LYS A 180 -17.47 -4.38 -2.31
C LYS A 180 -17.35 -5.87 -2.63
N GLU A 181 -16.47 -6.23 -3.56
CA GLU A 181 -16.27 -7.59 -4.00
C GLU A 181 -15.37 -8.34 -3.01
N ASN A 182 -15.46 -9.68 -2.99
CA ASN A 182 -14.49 -10.47 -2.22
C ASN A 182 -13.07 -10.26 -2.80
N PRO A 183 -12.04 -10.07 -1.96
CA PRO A 183 -10.69 -9.80 -2.44
C PRO A 183 -10.18 -10.96 -3.30
N ARG A 184 -9.60 -10.64 -4.47
CA ARG A 184 -9.12 -11.63 -5.45
C ARG A 184 -7.78 -12.28 -5.09
N ALA A 185 -7.12 -11.76 -4.05
CA ALA A 185 -5.83 -12.20 -3.56
C ALA A 185 -5.64 -11.80 -2.08
N THR A 186 -4.63 -12.35 -1.40
CA THR A 186 -4.05 -11.74 -0.19
C THR A 186 -2.71 -11.10 -0.54
N VAL A 187 -2.46 -9.86 -0.09
CA VAL A 187 -1.26 -9.07 -0.43
C VAL A 187 -0.40 -8.85 0.82
N MET A 188 0.93 -9.03 0.69
CA MET A 188 1.91 -8.78 1.73
C MET A 188 3.11 -8.02 1.17
N LYS A 189 3.68 -7.10 1.97
CA LYS A 189 4.95 -6.43 1.62
C LYS A 189 6.12 -7.39 1.84
N SER A 190 7.06 -7.44 0.88
CA SER A 190 8.25 -8.29 1.00
C SER A 190 9.28 -7.69 1.95
N ALA A 191 9.40 -8.26 3.15
CA ALA A 191 10.34 -7.83 4.17
C ALA A 191 11.81 -8.05 3.75
N SER A 192 12.10 -9.11 3.00
CA SER A 192 13.47 -9.52 2.59
C SER A 192 14.12 -8.58 1.59
N THR A 193 13.33 -7.87 0.78
CA THR A 193 13.81 -6.89 -0.22
C THR A 193 13.66 -5.44 0.24
N SER A 194 13.03 -5.19 1.39
CA SER A 194 12.76 -3.83 1.90
C SER A 194 14.05 -3.04 2.20
N SER A 195 13.91 -1.73 2.41
CA SER A 195 14.96 -0.84 2.93
C SER A 195 14.36 0.31 3.75
N SER A 196 15.20 0.99 4.54
CA SER A 196 14.81 2.18 5.30
C SER A 196 14.84 3.46 4.47
N ASP A 197 15.50 3.46 3.31
CA ASP A 197 15.37 4.47 2.26
C ASP A 197 15.56 3.88 0.85
N GLY A 198 15.20 4.67 -0.17
CA GLY A 198 15.12 4.23 -1.56
C GLY A 198 13.81 3.50 -1.91
N SER A 199 13.55 3.35 -3.21
CA SER A 199 12.51 2.43 -3.73
C SER A 199 13.10 1.05 -4.03
N ASN A 200 12.29 0.00 -3.87
CA ASN A 200 12.56 -1.38 -4.27
C ASN A 200 11.45 -1.83 -5.24
N PHE A 201 11.79 -2.33 -6.43
CA PHE A 201 10.81 -2.66 -7.47
C PHE A 201 11.34 -3.68 -8.48
N ALA A 202 10.46 -4.15 -9.37
CA ALA A 202 10.75 -5.10 -10.45
C ALA A 202 11.45 -6.37 -9.95
N LEU A 203 10.74 -7.18 -9.15
CA LEU A 203 11.25 -8.45 -8.65
C LEU A 203 11.19 -9.54 -9.72
N GLU A 204 12.27 -10.31 -9.84
CA GLU A 204 12.39 -11.54 -10.60
C GLU A 204 12.83 -12.67 -9.67
N LYS A 205 11.97 -13.68 -9.48
CA LYS A 205 12.26 -14.80 -8.57
C LYS A 205 12.97 -15.93 -9.29
N ILE A 206 14.24 -16.13 -8.92
CA ILE A 206 15.15 -17.08 -9.55
C ILE A 206 14.85 -18.51 -9.07
N ASN A 207 14.68 -18.66 -7.76
CA ASN A 207 14.25 -19.89 -7.09
C ASN A 207 13.60 -19.55 -5.74
N ASP A 208 13.19 -20.56 -4.98
CA ASP A 208 12.45 -20.38 -3.71
C ASP A 208 13.24 -19.57 -2.67
N SER A 209 14.58 -19.60 -2.69
CA SER A 209 15.45 -18.81 -1.80
C SER A 209 15.85 -17.45 -2.37
N ILE A 210 16.05 -17.33 -3.68
CA ILE A 210 16.75 -16.21 -4.32
C ILE A 210 15.82 -15.38 -5.20
N VAL A 211 15.86 -14.06 -5.00
CA VAL A 211 15.15 -13.05 -5.79
C VAL A 211 16.14 -12.00 -6.28
N TRP A 212 16.00 -11.56 -7.52
CA TRP A 212 16.67 -10.37 -8.04
C TRP A 212 15.66 -9.23 -8.12
N PHE A 213 16.11 -8.00 -7.88
CA PHE A 213 15.24 -6.83 -7.89
C PHE A 213 16.03 -5.55 -8.14
N THR A 214 15.32 -4.50 -8.55
CA THR A 214 15.88 -3.15 -8.64
C THR A 214 15.76 -2.46 -7.29
N SER A 215 16.82 -1.78 -6.85
CA SER A 215 16.75 -0.91 -5.67
C SER A 215 17.48 0.41 -5.91
N SER A 216 17.03 1.44 -5.22
CA SER A 216 17.62 2.77 -5.14
C SER A 216 18.00 3.14 -3.69
N ARG A 217 18.26 2.13 -2.85
CA ARG A 217 18.76 2.29 -1.47
C ARG A 217 20.08 3.06 -1.43
N HIS A 218 20.34 3.79 -0.36
CA HIS A 218 21.54 4.64 -0.32
C HIS A 218 22.85 3.84 -0.25
N GLU A 219 23.90 4.44 -0.82
CA GLU A 219 25.29 4.03 -0.71
C GLU A 219 26.14 5.17 -0.15
N MET A 220 27.22 4.86 0.56
CA MET A 220 28.05 5.84 1.27
C MET A 220 29.33 6.17 0.50
N VAL A 221 29.23 7.07 -0.49
CA VAL A 221 30.36 7.54 -1.28
C VAL A 221 31.01 8.76 -0.61
N LYS A 222 32.29 8.67 -0.23
CA LYS A 222 33.06 9.77 0.40
C LYS A 222 32.34 10.42 1.61
N LYS A 223 31.70 9.61 2.45
CA LYS A 223 30.85 10.00 3.60
C LYS A 223 29.54 10.73 3.26
N GLN A 224 29.14 10.79 2.00
CA GLN A 224 27.84 11.31 1.56
C GLN A 224 26.92 10.18 1.12
N LYS A 225 25.61 10.32 1.36
CA LYS A 225 24.61 9.40 0.80
C LYS A 225 24.43 9.68 -0.69
N THR A 226 24.61 8.66 -1.52
CA THR A 226 24.24 8.62 -2.93
C THR A 226 23.13 7.61 -3.13
N TYR A 227 22.23 7.85 -4.10
CA TYR A 227 21.08 6.98 -4.37
C TYR A 227 21.14 6.46 -5.82
N PRO A 228 22.12 5.60 -6.17
CA PRO A 228 22.18 4.99 -7.50
C PRO A 228 21.05 3.97 -7.65
N VAL A 229 20.47 3.83 -8.85
CA VAL A 229 19.54 2.73 -9.13
C VAL A 229 20.35 1.55 -9.65
N GLN A 230 20.28 0.41 -8.96
CA GLN A 230 21.09 -0.77 -9.24
C GLN A 230 20.28 -2.06 -9.11
N LEU A 231 20.78 -3.13 -9.72
CA LEU A 231 20.24 -4.48 -9.57
C LEU A 231 20.87 -5.18 -8.35
N TYR A 232 20.03 -5.78 -7.51
CA TYR A 232 20.41 -6.49 -6.30
C TYR A 232 19.90 -7.92 -6.32
N THR A 233 20.64 -8.82 -5.67
CA THR A 233 20.18 -10.15 -5.30
C THR A 233 19.85 -10.18 -3.81
N GLY A 234 18.69 -10.71 -3.46
CA GLY A 234 18.21 -10.93 -2.11
C GLY A 234 17.99 -12.42 -1.83
N ASN A 235 18.18 -12.82 -0.57
CA ASN A 235 17.73 -14.13 -0.07
C ASN A 235 16.49 -13.93 0.82
N GLU A 236 15.39 -14.62 0.50
CA GLU A 236 14.11 -14.41 1.18
C GLU A 236 14.02 -14.99 2.60
N TYR A 237 14.94 -15.89 2.97
CA TYR A 237 14.98 -16.49 4.31
C TYR A 237 15.90 -15.73 5.26
N SER A 238 17.09 -15.31 4.80
CA SER A 238 18.07 -14.60 5.64
C SER A 238 18.00 -13.08 5.56
N GLY A 239 17.22 -12.51 4.63
CA GLY A 239 17.17 -11.07 4.37
C GLY A 239 18.47 -10.49 3.80
N LEU A 240 19.42 -11.34 3.41
CA LEU A 240 20.73 -10.91 2.91
C LEU A 240 20.58 -10.32 1.50
N VAL A 241 20.83 -9.02 1.37
CA VAL A 241 20.81 -8.27 0.11
C VAL A 241 22.23 -7.86 -0.30
N LYS A 242 22.59 -8.08 -1.57
CA LYS A 242 23.88 -7.69 -2.19
C LYS A 242 23.65 -7.14 -3.59
N LYS A 243 24.54 -6.32 -4.14
CA LYS A 243 24.50 -5.98 -5.58
C LYS A 243 24.59 -7.26 -6.41
N LEU A 244 23.81 -7.36 -7.49
CA LEU A 244 23.86 -8.48 -8.43
C LEU A 244 25.12 -8.41 -9.31
N ILE A 245 25.59 -7.20 -9.59
CA ILE A 245 26.71 -6.91 -10.49
C ILE A 245 27.68 -6.00 -9.71
N SER A 246 28.97 -6.34 -9.77
CA SER A 246 30.07 -5.58 -9.16
C SER A 246 31.07 -5.20 -10.25
N GLY A 247 31.50 -3.94 -10.31
CA GLY A 247 32.44 -3.49 -11.35
C GLY A 247 31.78 -3.14 -12.69
N ALA A 248 30.46 -2.91 -12.70
CA ALA A 248 29.83 -2.10 -13.74
C ALA A 248 30.36 -0.64 -13.68
N ASP A 249 30.09 0.14 -14.72
CA ASP A 249 30.36 1.58 -14.71
C ASP A 249 29.54 2.26 -13.60
N ASP A 250 30.21 2.82 -12.58
CA ASP A 250 29.56 3.47 -11.42
C ASP A 250 28.62 4.64 -11.78
N GLN A 251 28.65 5.12 -13.03
CA GLN A 251 27.74 6.16 -13.54
C GLN A 251 26.51 5.60 -14.29
N LEU A 252 26.48 4.30 -14.58
CA LEU A 252 25.34 3.62 -15.20
C LEU A 252 24.36 3.15 -14.11
N ASN A 253 23.16 3.73 -14.12
CA ASN A 253 22.03 3.19 -13.39
C ASN A 253 21.47 1.98 -14.13
N MET A 254 21.00 0.97 -13.39
CA MET A 254 20.57 -0.32 -13.90
C MET A 254 19.29 -0.75 -13.18
N GLY A 255 18.21 -1.03 -13.90
CA GLY A 255 16.92 -1.38 -13.29
C GLY A 255 15.91 -2.02 -14.24
N ALA A 256 14.82 -2.52 -13.68
CA ALA A 256 13.74 -3.24 -14.39
C ALA A 256 14.29 -4.31 -15.35
N SER A 257 14.81 -5.39 -14.78
CA SER A 257 15.47 -6.47 -15.53
C SER A 257 14.55 -7.64 -15.86
N SER A 258 14.92 -8.39 -16.90
CA SER A 258 14.36 -9.70 -17.22
C SER A 258 15.47 -10.66 -17.66
N LEU A 259 15.53 -11.80 -17.00
CA LEU A 259 16.45 -12.91 -17.28
C LEU A 259 15.87 -13.84 -18.37
N SER A 260 16.72 -14.35 -19.24
CA SER A 260 16.38 -15.44 -20.17
C SER A 260 16.18 -16.77 -19.43
N ALA A 261 15.39 -17.70 -19.97
CA ALA A 261 15.03 -18.94 -19.25
C ALA A 261 16.22 -19.88 -18.95
N ASP A 262 17.30 -19.80 -19.73
CA ASP A 262 18.58 -20.50 -19.47
C ASP A 262 19.39 -19.87 -18.31
N GLY A 263 19.01 -18.66 -17.87
CA GLY A 263 19.72 -17.88 -16.86
C GLY A 263 21.01 -17.22 -17.34
N LEU A 264 21.31 -17.20 -18.64
CA LEU A 264 22.62 -16.77 -19.18
C LEU A 264 22.63 -15.34 -19.74
N THR A 265 21.47 -14.78 -20.13
CA THR A 265 21.33 -13.41 -20.64
C THR A 265 20.40 -12.58 -19.75
N LEU A 266 20.85 -11.41 -19.28
CA LEU A 266 20.06 -10.50 -18.45
C LEU A 266 19.81 -9.18 -19.19
N TYR A 267 18.57 -8.94 -19.59
CA TYR A 267 18.12 -7.68 -20.17
C TYR A 267 17.73 -6.70 -19.07
N PHE A 268 17.98 -5.40 -19.24
CA PHE A 268 17.61 -4.37 -18.26
C PHE A 268 17.53 -2.96 -18.86
N THR A 269 16.90 -2.04 -18.13
CA THR A 269 16.90 -0.60 -18.43
C THR A 269 18.17 0.03 -17.88
N GLY A 270 18.98 0.65 -18.73
CA GLY A 270 20.18 1.37 -18.34
C GLY A 270 20.10 2.84 -18.74
N TRP A 271 20.67 3.73 -17.90
CA TRP A 271 20.81 5.15 -18.22
C TRP A 271 21.93 5.80 -17.41
N LYS A 272 22.42 6.95 -17.88
CA LYS A 272 23.39 7.79 -17.16
C LYS A 272 22.75 9.13 -16.85
N LYS A 273 22.97 9.65 -15.64
CA LYS A 273 22.32 10.89 -15.22
C LYS A 273 22.78 12.08 -16.07
N ASN A 274 21.85 12.68 -16.80
CA ASN A 274 22.11 13.87 -17.59
C ASN A 274 22.34 15.08 -16.66
N LYS A 275 23.34 15.90 -16.99
CA LYS A 275 23.67 17.14 -16.25
C LYS A 275 23.18 18.40 -16.97
N SER A 276 22.66 18.25 -18.18
CA SER A 276 22.22 19.32 -19.09
C SER A 276 20.74 19.24 -19.43
N SER A 277 20.03 18.22 -18.93
CA SER A 277 18.59 17.98 -19.06
C SER A 277 18.05 17.50 -17.71
N ALA A 278 16.78 17.76 -17.41
CA ALA A 278 16.07 17.16 -16.28
C ALA A 278 15.65 15.70 -16.57
N ALA A 279 15.41 15.37 -17.85
CA ALA A 279 15.11 14.02 -18.32
C ALA A 279 16.39 13.26 -18.67
N ASP A 280 16.50 12.04 -18.12
CA ASP A 280 17.49 11.04 -18.49
C ASP A 280 17.03 10.24 -19.74
N GLU A 281 17.96 9.84 -20.62
CA GLU A 281 17.67 8.99 -21.78
C GLU A 281 17.79 7.51 -21.37
N TYR A 282 16.69 6.76 -21.47
CA TYR A 282 16.65 5.33 -21.13
C TYR A 282 16.92 4.45 -22.35
N GLN A 283 17.83 3.49 -22.21
CA GLN A 283 18.13 2.52 -23.25
C GLN A 283 18.06 1.10 -22.67
N ILE A 284 17.75 0.13 -23.51
CA ILE A 284 17.73 -1.29 -23.13
C ILE A 284 19.10 -1.89 -23.40
N TYR A 285 19.67 -2.46 -22.35
CA TYR A 285 20.96 -3.14 -22.36
C TYR A 285 20.76 -4.65 -22.14
N TYR A 286 21.78 -5.43 -22.48
CA TYR A 286 21.92 -6.81 -22.04
C TYR A 286 23.28 -7.07 -21.39
N LEU A 287 23.35 -8.17 -20.66
CA LEU A 287 24.53 -8.76 -20.03
C LEU A 287 24.55 -10.27 -20.31
N GLU A 288 25.73 -10.86 -20.37
CA GLU A 288 25.92 -12.29 -20.59
C GLU A 288 26.83 -12.91 -19.53
N ARG A 289 26.72 -14.22 -19.34
CA ARG A 289 27.63 -15.05 -18.54
C ARG A 289 27.69 -16.48 -19.12
N SER A 290 28.84 -17.13 -19.00
CA SER A 290 29.08 -18.47 -19.58
C SER A 290 28.40 -19.62 -18.83
N SER A 291 27.95 -19.40 -17.60
CA SER A 291 27.18 -20.37 -16.81
C SER A 291 26.34 -19.65 -15.74
N VAL A 292 25.42 -20.38 -15.10
CA VAL A 292 24.61 -19.85 -13.98
C VAL A 292 25.43 -19.51 -12.71
N SER A 293 26.69 -19.95 -12.63
CA SER A 293 27.64 -19.62 -11.56
C SER A 293 28.72 -18.61 -11.96
N ALA A 294 28.88 -18.34 -13.26
CA ALA A 294 29.84 -17.36 -13.75
C ALA A 294 29.41 -15.91 -13.42
N GLN A 295 30.40 -15.03 -13.35
CA GLN A 295 30.18 -13.58 -13.22
C GLN A 295 29.55 -13.01 -14.50
N TRP A 296 28.78 -11.94 -14.34
CA TRP A 296 28.26 -11.14 -15.46
C TRP A 296 29.39 -10.41 -16.19
N GLY A 297 29.29 -10.35 -17.52
CA GLY A 297 30.19 -9.58 -18.39
C GLY A 297 29.96 -8.06 -18.32
N LYS A 298 30.32 -7.34 -19.39
CA LYS A 298 30.09 -5.90 -19.51
C LYS A 298 28.73 -5.59 -20.14
N PRO A 299 28.01 -4.54 -19.71
CA PRO A 299 26.78 -4.08 -20.37
C PRO A 299 26.98 -3.77 -21.85
N VAL A 300 26.04 -4.22 -22.69
CA VAL A 300 25.98 -3.89 -24.13
C VAL A 300 24.61 -3.31 -24.46
N VAL A 301 24.56 -2.21 -25.20
CA VAL A 301 23.31 -1.57 -25.66
C VAL A 301 22.70 -2.41 -26.79
N LEU A 302 21.39 -2.70 -26.74
CA LEU A 302 20.71 -3.32 -27.89
C LEU A 302 20.57 -2.35 -29.07
N PRO A 303 20.63 -2.82 -30.33
CA PRO A 303 20.48 -1.95 -31.50
C PRO A 303 19.02 -1.51 -31.72
N ALA A 304 18.81 -0.66 -32.73
CA ALA A 304 17.50 -0.53 -33.36
C ALA A 304 17.01 -1.91 -33.87
N PRO A 305 15.70 -2.19 -33.88
CA PRO A 305 14.57 -1.30 -33.60
C PRO A 305 14.18 -1.21 -32.11
N ILE A 306 15.02 -1.67 -31.18
CA ILE A 306 14.71 -1.66 -29.73
C ILE A 306 15.10 -0.31 -29.11
N ASN A 307 16.32 0.17 -29.40
CA ASN A 307 16.75 1.52 -29.04
C ASN A 307 16.83 2.38 -30.31
N VAL A 308 15.87 3.30 -30.48
CA VAL A 308 15.84 4.24 -31.61
C VAL A 308 16.44 5.57 -31.16
N LYS A 309 17.40 6.10 -31.95
CA LYS A 309 18.16 7.31 -31.61
C LYS A 309 17.24 8.51 -31.35
N GLY A 310 17.41 9.14 -30.17
CA GLY A 310 16.60 10.30 -29.75
C GLY A 310 15.30 9.94 -29.02
N TYR A 311 15.04 8.65 -28.81
CA TYR A 311 13.89 8.11 -28.10
C TYR A 311 14.38 7.18 -26.96
N SER A 312 13.53 6.97 -25.97
CA SER A 312 13.82 6.17 -24.79
C SER A 312 13.03 4.87 -24.78
N SER A 313 13.74 3.77 -24.48
CA SER A 313 13.17 2.43 -24.33
C SER A 313 13.52 1.87 -22.95
N LYS A 314 12.52 1.34 -22.26
CA LYS A 314 12.57 0.94 -20.84
C LYS A 314 11.84 -0.38 -20.60
N GLN A 315 12.13 -1.00 -19.45
CA GLN A 315 11.41 -2.13 -18.87
C GLN A 315 11.28 -3.35 -19.81
N PRO A 316 12.41 -3.94 -20.26
CA PRO A 316 12.40 -5.14 -21.09
C PRO A 316 11.79 -6.35 -20.38
N PHE A 317 11.08 -7.17 -21.14
CA PHE A 317 10.69 -8.53 -20.77
C PHE A 317 10.94 -9.49 -21.94
N ILE A 318 11.75 -10.53 -21.72
CA ILE A 318 12.01 -11.59 -22.69
C ILE A 318 11.08 -12.79 -22.41
N THR A 319 10.44 -13.33 -23.44
CA THR A 319 9.61 -14.54 -23.29
C THR A 319 10.45 -15.76 -22.91
N ALA A 320 9.83 -16.75 -22.26
CA ALA A 320 10.53 -17.93 -21.75
C ALA A 320 11.14 -18.83 -22.85
N ASP A 321 10.65 -18.73 -24.08
CA ASP A 321 11.21 -19.38 -25.27
C ASP A 321 12.30 -18.55 -25.97
N GLY A 322 12.61 -17.36 -25.46
CA GLY A 322 13.58 -16.42 -26.04
C GLY A 322 13.15 -15.77 -27.36
N GLN A 323 11.93 -16.03 -27.86
CA GLN A 323 11.53 -15.59 -29.21
C GLN A 323 11.02 -14.14 -29.29
N TYR A 324 10.56 -13.53 -28.20
CA TYR A 324 10.00 -12.17 -28.24
C TYR A 324 10.50 -11.33 -27.06
N LEU A 325 10.98 -10.13 -27.38
CA LEU A 325 11.27 -9.10 -26.39
C LEU A 325 10.15 -8.05 -26.41
N PHE A 326 9.44 -7.94 -25.29
CA PHE A 326 8.52 -6.84 -25.00
C PHE A 326 9.28 -5.71 -24.31
N PHE A 327 8.89 -4.45 -24.56
CA PHE A 327 9.47 -3.27 -23.92
C PHE A 327 8.52 -2.07 -24.02
N SER A 328 8.68 -1.09 -23.14
CA SER A 328 7.97 0.19 -23.24
C SER A 328 8.86 1.24 -23.91
N SER A 329 8.35 1.97 -24.90
CA SER A 329 9.13 2.96 -25.66
C SER A 329 8.28 4.16 -26.08
N ASN A 330 8.91 5.34 -26.17
CA ASN A 330 8.31 6.57 -26.70
C ASN A 330 8.67 6.86 -28.17
N GLN A 331 9.15 5.84 -28.90
CA GLN A 331 9.54 5.93 -30.32
C GLN A 331 8.38 6.23 -31.29
N PRO A 332 8.64 6.71 -32.52
CA PRO A 332 7.60 7.09 -33.48
C PRO A 332 6.59 5.96 -33.74
N GLY A 333 5.30 6.29 -33.59
CA GLY A 333 4.21 5.31 -33.64
C GLY A 333 3.66 4.90 -32.27
N THR A 334 4.05 5.57 -31.17
CA THR A 334 3.25 5.57 -29.94
C THR A 334 1.89 6.25 -30.16
N LYS A 335 0.94 5.94 -29.27
CA LYS A 335 -0.31 6.69 -29.10
C LYS A 335 -0.28 7.61 -27.88
N GLY A 336 0.55 7.30 -26.90
CA GLY A 336 0.77 8.11 -25.71
C GLY A 336 2.25 8.45 -25.48
N GLY A 337 2.63 8.57 -24.20
CA GLY A 337 3.99 8.84 -23.76
C GLY A 337 4.92 7.66 -23.99
N TYR A 338 4.71 6.56 -23.27
CA TYR A 338 5.38 5.28 -23.51
C TYR A 338 4.31 4.24 -23.85
N ASP A 339 4.36 3.67 -25.06
CA ASP A 339 3.55 2.52 -25.46
C ASP A 339 4.35 1.23 -25.22
N ILE A 340 3.67 0.07 -25.08
CA ILE A 340 4.31 -1.25 -25.16
C ILE A 340 4.52 -1.65 -26.63
N TRP A 341 5.74 -2.12 -26.89
CA TRP A 341 6.19 -2.67 -28.15
C TRP A 341 6.68 -4.10 -27.95
N LEU A 342 6.70 -4.87 -29.03
CA LEU A 342 7.32 -6.19 -29.09
C LEU A 342 8.16 -6.33 -30.37
N VAL A 343 9.24 -7.11 -30.30
CA VAL A 343 10.04 -7.50 -31.46
C VAL A 343 10.40 -8.98 -31.36
N LYS A 344 10.46 -9.68 -32.50
CA LYS A 344 10.97 -11.05 -32.54
C LYS A 344 12.48 -11.04 -32.33
N MET A 345 13.01 -12.02 -31.60
CA MET A 345 14.42 -12.16 -31.27
C MET A 345 15.00 -13.45 -31.88
N ASN A 346 16.29 -13.41 -32.20
CA ASN A 346 17.12 -14.58 -32.44
C ASN A 346 18.34 -14.46 -31.51
N GLY A 347 18.28 -15.12 -30.36
CA GLY A 347 19.18 -14.87 -29.24
C GLY A 347 19.09 -13.40 -28.78
N LYS A 348 20.16 -12.63 -29.01
CA LYS A 348 20.28 -11.20 -28.65
C LYS A 348 19.96 -10.26 -29.82
N THR A 349 19.73 -10.80 -31.02
CA THR A 349 19.57 -10.03 -32.26
C THR A 349 18.08 -9.87 -32.60
N PRO A 350 17.53 -8.64 -32.63
CA PRO A 350 16.15 -8.42 -33.09
C PRO A 350 15.99 -8.84 -34.56
N GLN A 351 14.80 -9.32 -34.91
CA GLN A 351 14.43 -9.83 -36.22
C GLN A 351 13.27 -9.00 -36.78
N GLY A 352 13.52 -8.26 -37.87
CA GLY A 352 12.55 -7.36 -38.46
C GLY A 352 12.38 -6.05 -37.66
N THR A 353 11.18 -5.48 -37.71
CA THR A 353 10.80 -4.23 -37.03
C THR A 353 10.16 -4.50 -35.66
N ALA A 354 10.27 -3.53 -34.75
CA ALA A 354 9.44 -3.51 -33.55
C ALA A 354 7.99 -3.16 -33.93
N ILE A 355 7.03 -3.77 -33.24
CA ILE A 355 5.59 -3.66 -33.50
C ILE A 355 4.92 -3.08 -32.25
N ASN A 356 3.99 -2.13 -32.42
CA ASN A 356 3.20 -1.56 -31.33
C ASN A 356 2.11 -2.57 -30.89
N ALA A 357 1.87 -2.73 -29.58
CA ALA A 357 0.88 -3.66 -29.04
C ALA A 357 -0.61 -3.27 -29.25
N GLY A 358 -0.89 -2.28 -30.12
CA GLY A 358 -2.22 -1.99 -30.64
C GLY A 358 -3.10 -1.15 -29.71
N VAL A 359 -4.41 -1.06 -30.03
CA VAL A 359 -5.39 -0.22 -29.32
C VAL A 359 -5.98 -0.86 -28.07
N HIS A 360 -5.79 -2.16 -27.87
CA HIS A 360 -6.29 -2.86 -26.69
C HIS A 360 -5.30 -2.82 -25.52
N VAL A 361 -4.00 -2.87 -25.81
CA VAL A 361 -2.94 -2.68 -24.80
C VAL A 361 -2.69 -1.19 -24.59
N ASN A 362 -2.29 -0.48 -25.64
CA ASN A 362 -1.76 0.88 -25.53
C ASN A 362 -2.85 1.96 -25.72
N THR A 363 -2.93 2.88 -24.76
CA THR A 363 -3.92 3.96 -24.66
C THR A 363 -3.38 5.26 -25.27
N VAL A 364 -3.82 6.43 -24.77
CA VAL A 364 -3.27 7.76 -25.10
C VAL A 364 -2.39 8.32 -23.96
N ARG A 365 -1.94 7.46 -23.03
CA ARG A 365 -1.26 7.80 -21.77
C ARG A 365 0.06 7.05 -21.64
N GLU A 366 0.38 6.34 -20.55
CA GLU A 366 1.56 5.47 -20.49
C GLU A 366 1.22 4.02 -20.16
N GLU A 367 1.82 3.10 -20.92
CA GLU A 367 1.82 1.65 -20.69
C GLU A 367 3.23 1.14 -20.38
N VAL A 368 3.36 0.48 -19.23
CA VAL A 368 4.65 0.21 -18.57
C VAL A 368 4.74 -1.18 -17.96
N SER A 369 5.97 -1.67 -17.79
CA SER A 369 6.29 -2.96 -17.17
C SER A 369 5.55 -4.18 -17.76
N PRO A 370 5.75 -4.50 -19.05
CA PRO A 370 5.15 -5.69 -19.68
C PRO A 370 5.66 -7.00 -19.06
N TYR A 371 4.77 -7.99 -18.99
CA TYR A 371 5.06 -9.39 -18.62
C TYR A 371 4.09 -10.32 -19.36
N PHE A 372 4.58 -11.23 -20.20
CA PHE A 372 3.73 -12.21 -20.90
C PHE A 372 3.80 -13.58 -20.24
N ASP A 373 2.65 -14.11 -19.83
CA ASP A 373 2.50 -15.47 -19.33
C ASP A 373 1.93 -16.39 -20.42
N ALA A 374 2.76 -17.33 -20.89
CA ALA A 374 2.35 -18.31 -21.88
C ALA A 374 1.33 -19.34 -21.34
N THR A 375 1.21 -19.52 -20.02
CA THR A 375 0.33 -20.54 -19.41
C THR A 375 -1.16 -20.20 -19.49
N ASP A 376 -1.52 -18.92 -19.55
CA ASP A 376 -2.88 -18.44 -19.81
C ASP A 376 -2.97 -17.50 -21.03
N SER A 377 -1.86 -17.38 -21.78
CA SER A 377 -1.69 -16.51 -22.96
C SER A 377 -2.11 -15.07 -22.72
N SER A 378 -1.68 -14.50 -21.58
CA SER A 378 -1.97 -13.11 -21.21
C SER A 378 -0.71 -12.25 -21.20
N LEU A 379 -0.79 -11.07 -21.83
CA LEU A 379 0.11 -9.94 -21.57
C LEU A 379 -0.44 -9.15 -20.38
N TYR A 380 0.34 -9.12 -19.31
CA TYR A 380 0.17 -8.25 -18.15
C TYR A 380 1.01 -6.99 -18.33
N PHE A 381 0.49 -5.86 -17.86
CA PHE A 381 1.15 -4.56 -17.93
C PHE A 381 0.48 -3.59 -16.94
N SER A 382 1.07 -2.41 -16.74
CA SER A 382 0.41 -1.33 -16.01
C SER A 382 0.13 -0.13 -16.91
N SER A 383 -0.97 0.59 -16.63
CA SER A 383 -1.45 1.74 -17.39
C SER A 383 -2.06 2.80 -16.48
N ASP A 384 -1.91 4.07 -16.85
CA ASP A 384 -2.62 5.22 -16.24
C ASP A 384 -3.63 5.89 -17.21
N GLY A 385 -4.02 5.18 -18.28
CA GLY A 385 -5.00 5.63 -19.27
C GLY A 385 -6.27 4.79 -19.39
N SER A 386 -6.37 3.69 -18.64
CA SER A 386 -7.57 2.85 -18.57
C SER A 386 -8.38 3.10 -17.29
N ILE A 387 -9.62 2.59 -17.25
CA ILE A 387 -10.47 2.67 -16.04
C ILE A 387 -9.86 1.76 -14.96
N GLY A 388 -9.49 2.36 -13.83
CA GLY A 388 -8.72 1.72 -12.76
C GLY A 388 -9.05 2.25 -11.37
N MET A 389 -8.11 2.06 -10.44
CA MET A 389 -8.25 2.39 -9.02
C MET A 389 -7.35 3.54 -8.56
N GLY A 390 -6.23 3.82 -9.25
CA GLY A 390 -5.16 4.67 -8.75
C GLY A 390 -4.46 5.52 -9.81
N GLY A 391 -3.13 5.46 -9.79
CA GLY A 391 -2.25 6.11 -10.77
C GLY A 391 -1.94 5.14 -11.89
N MET A 392 -0.84 4.41 -11.76
CA MET A 392 -0.60 3.18 -12.50
C MET A 392 -1.41 2.03 -11.89
N ASP A 393 -2.28 1.40 -12.69
CA ASP A 393 -3.02 0.18 -12.35
C ASP A 393 -2.47 -1.01 -13.15
N ILE A 394 -2.47 -2.24 -12.61
CA ILE A 394 -2.11 -3.46 -13.34
C ILE A 394 -3.32 -4.02 -14.09
N TYR A 395 -3.14 -4.31 -15.37
CA TYR A 395 -4.12 -4.93 -16.25
C TYR A 395 -3.60 -6.21 -16.88
N LYS A 396 -4.49 -6.96 -17.53
CA LYS A 396 -4.12 -8.00 -18.48
C LYS A 396 -4.96 -7.96 -19.76
N SER A 397 -4.38 -8.42 -20.86
CA SER A 397 -5.04 -8.72 -22.13
C SER A 397 -4.62 -10.10 -22.62
N GLN A 398 -5.53 -10.87 -23.23
CA GLN A 398 -5.22 -12.19 -23.77
C GLN A 398 -4.90 -12.12 -25.26
N GLY A 399 -3.91 -12.86 -25.73
CA GLY A 399 -3.47 -12.84 -27.13
C GLY A 399 -2.15 -13.56 -27.32
N THR A 400 -1.58 -13.52 -28.52
CA THR A 400 -0.25 -14.10 -28.79
C THR A 400 0.74 -13.06 -29.33
N PRO A 401 2.04 -13.13 -28.95
CA PRO A 401 3.06 -12.26 -29.52
C PRO A 401 3.20 -12.41 -31.04
N LEU A 402 2.97 -13.63 -31.55
CA LEU A 402 3.07 -13.97 -32.97
C LEU A 402 2.01 -13.26 -33.84
N GLN A 403 0.80 -13.08 -33.32
CA GLN A 403 -0.33 -12.49 -34.06
C GLN A 403 -0.62 -11.03 -33.64
N ASN A 404 -0.01 -10.55 -32.56
CA ASN A 404 -0.28 -9.23 -31.95
C ASN A 404 -1.77 -8.94 -31.67
N ASN A 405 -2.54 -10.01 -31.41
CA ASN A 405 -4.01 -10.02 -31.37
C ASN A 405 -4.57 -9.92 -29.94
N TRP A 406 -4.23 -8.84 -29.27
CA TRP A 406 -4.61 -8.57 -27.88
C TRP A 406 -6.10 -8.31 -27.72
N SER A 407 -6.77 -9.03 -26.81
CA SER A 407 -8.18 -8.90 -26.48
C SER A 407 -8.47 -7.66 -25.60
N LYS A 408 -9.74 -7.35 -25.37
CA LYS A 408 -10.11 -6.22 -24.50
C LYS A 408 -9.51 -6.37 -23.11
N THR A 409 -8.67 -5.41 -22.74
CA THR A 409 -7.95 -5.33 -21.47
C THR A 409 -8.87 -5.31 -20.24
N VAL A 410 -8.43 -6.00 -19.18
CA VAL A 410 -9.15 -6.23 -17.92
C VAL A 410 -8.29 -5.77 -16.74
N ASN A 411 -8.82 -4.90 -15.87
CA ASN A 411 -8.16 -4.49 -14.63
C ASN A 411 -8.11 -5.67 -13.64
N LEU A 412 -6.96 -5.89 -12.99
CA LEU A 412 -6.80 -7.02 -12.08
C LEU A 412 -7.60 -6.89 -10.77
N GLY A 413 -8.04 -5.69 -10.41
CA GLY A 413 -8.94 -5.41 -9.30
C GLY A 413 -8.30 -5.56 -7.91
N HIS A 414 -9.13 -5.44 -6.88
CA HIS A 414 -8.67 -5.42 -5.50
C HIS A 414 -8.31 -6.85 -5.00
N PRO A 415 -7.24 -7.02 -4.20
CA PRO A 415 -6.26 -6.04 -3.73
C PRO A 415 -4.98 -5.96 -4.57
N ILE A 416 -4.93 -6.55 -5.77
CA ILE A 416 -3.74 -6.46 -6.64
C ILE A 416 -3.54 -4.99 -7.03
N ASN A 417 -4.61 -4.30 -7.40
CA ASN A 417 -4.65 -2.84 -7.59
C ASN A 417 -5.20 -2.10 -6.37
N SER A 418 -4.88 -0.81 -6.31
CA SER A 418 -5.20 0.11 -5.22
C SER A 418 -5.18 1.57 -5.68
N GLY A 419 -5.57 2.53 -4.84
CA GLY A 419 -5.51 3.96 -5.11
C GLY A 419 -4.09 4.54 -5.07
N LYS A 420 -3.14 3.88 -5.77
CA LYS A 420 -1.69 4.06 -5.71
C LYS A 420 -1.06 3.71 -7.06
N ASN A 421 0.27 3.64 -7.14
CA ASN A 421 0.97 3.15 -8.32
C ASN A 421 1.33 1.68 -8.15
N ASP A 422 0.76 0.80 -8.98
CA ASP A 422 0.95 -0.65 -8.98
C ASP A 422 1.58 -1.11 -10.31
N LEU A 423 2.78 -1.70 -10.26
CA LEU A 423 3.64 -2.00 -11.43
C LEU A 423 4.35 -3.36 -11.34
N TYR A 424 4.94 -3.81 -12.46
CA TYR A 424 5.84 -4.97 -12.53
C TYR A 424 5.24 -6.29 -12.02
N TYR A 425 4.01 -6.59 -12.43
CA TYR A 425 3.37 -7.87 -12.15
C TYR A 425 4.14 -9.03 -12.79
N LYS A 426 4.50 -10.05 -12.01
CA LYS A 426 5.21 -11.25 -12.47
C LYS A 426 4.79 -12.48 -11.66
N LYS A 427 4.28 -13.51 -12.34
CA LYS A 427 3.82 -14.78 -11.74
C LYS A 427 5.00 -15.75 -11.57
N TYR A 428 5.08 -16.44 -10.44
CA TYR A 428 6.17 -17.39 -10.20
C TYR A 428 5.79 -18.81 -10.63
N ARG A 429 6.41 -19.31 -11.72
CA ARG A 429 6.41 -20.73 -12.15
C ARG A 429 5.03 -21.43 -12.13
N GLY A 430 3.98 -20.75 -12.62
CA GLY A 430 2.62 -21.30 -12.65
C GLY A 430 1.94 -21.49 -11.29
N SER A 431 2.56 -21.01 -10.20
CA SER A 431 1.96 -21.03 -8.87
C SER A 431 0.87 -19.97 -8.69
N ASP A 432 0.09 -20.10 -7.62
CA ASP A 432 -0.89 -19.11 -7.19
C ASP A 432 -0.21 -17.83 -6.62
N THR A 433 1.13 -17.74 -6.58
CA THR A 433 1.88 -16.59 -6.07
C THR A 433 2.38 -15.70 -7.20
N VAL A 434 2.08 -14.40 -7.08
CA VAL A 434 2.54 -13.33 -7.97
C VAL A 434 3.32 -12.27 -7.18
N TYR A 435 4.21 -11.57 -7.86
CA TYR A 435 4.98 -10.47 -7.29
C TYR A 435 4.69 -9.19 -8.09
N PHE A 436 4.69 -8.06 -7.42
CA PHE A 436 4.51 -6.74 -8.03
C PHE A 436 5.18 -5.66 -7.17
N SER A 437 5.21 -4.42 -7.64
CA SER A 437 5.78 -3.27 -6.95
C SER A 437 4.71 -2.21 -6.73
N SER A 438 4.67 -1.57 -5.55
CA SER A 438 3.65 -0.59 -5.22
C SER A 438 4.14 0.50 -4.27
N ASP A 439 3.67 1.74 -4.42
CA ASP A 439 3.88 2.82 -3.43
C ASP A 439 2.83 2.83 -2.30
N ARG A 440 1.95 1.82 -2.21
CA ARG A 440 0.95 1.69 -1.14
C ARG A 440 1.48 1.64 0.30
N ALA A 441 2.78 1.45 0.49
CA ALA A 441 3.43 1.49 1.81
C ALA A 441 4.36 2.71 2.03
N SER A 442 4.44 3.67 1.10
CA SER A 442 5.31 4.84 1.24
C SER A 442 4.87 6.02 0.37
N SER A 443 4.91 7.24 0.91
CA SER A 443 4.50 8.46 0.18
C SER A 443 5.48 8.95 -0.89
N CYS A 444 6.52 8.18 -1.23
CA CYS A 444 7.55 8.56 -2.21
C CYS A 444 8.00 7.45 -3.16
N CYS A 445 7.77 6.20 -2.81
CA CYS A 445 8.71 5.15 -3.14
C CYS A 445 8.01 3.81 -3.35
N LEU A 446 8.29 3.15 -4.48
CA LEU A 446 7.84 1.79 -4.73
C LEU A 446 8.50 0.82 -3.74
N GLU A 447 7.73 -0.15 -3.28
CA GLU A 447 8.18 -1.30 -2.50
C GLU A 447 7.65 -2.59 -3.14
N ILE A 448 8.32 -3.71 -2.88
CA ILE A 448 7.92 -5.00 -3.46
C ILE A 448 6.86 -5.67 -2.60
N PHE A 449 5.84 -6.22 -3.26
CA PHE A 449 4.76 -6.99 -2.67
C PHE A 449 4.68 -8.37 -3.33
N ASN A 450 4.29 -9.37 -2.54
CA ASN A 450 3.80 -10.63 -3.05
C ASN A 450 2.28 -10.70 -2.82
N ALA A 451 1.57 -11.29 -3.78
CA ALA A 451 0.17 -11.64 -3.63
C ALA A 451 -0.02 -13.15 -3.82
N ILE A 452 -0.88 -13.75 -2.99
CA ILE A 452 -1.38 -15.11 -3.20
C ILE A 452 -2.77 -14.96 -3.79
N LEU A 453 -2.93 -15.35 -5.05
CA LEU A 453 -4.21 -15.34 -5.75
C LEU A 453 -5.19 -16.28 -5.03
N LEU A 454 -6.40 -15.78 -4.78
CA LEU A 454 -7.48 -16.57 -4.20
C LEU A 454 -8.27 -17.26 -5.34
N PRO A 455 -8.81 -18.47 -5.13
CA PRO A 455 -9.54 -19.19 -6.17
C PRO A 455 -10.75 -18.36 -6.61
N TYR A 456 -10.85 -18.11 -7.92
CA TYR A 456 -11.95 -17.34 -8.51
C TYR A 456 -13.30 -18.01 -8.19
N THR A 457 -14.12 -17.34 -7.38
CA THR A 457 -15.53 -17.67 -7.19
C THR A 457 -16.32 -17.08 -8.35
N PRO A 458 -16.99 -17.90 -9.19
CA PRO A 458 -17.83 -17.38 -10.25
C PRO A 458 -18.93 -16.49 -9.65
N LYS A 459 -19.03 -15.25 -10.12
CA LYS A 459 -20.17 -14.39 -9.79
C LYS A 459 -21.45 -15.04 -10.32
N LYS A 460 -22.56 -14.90 -9.59
CA LYS A 460 -23.87 -14.94 -10.22
C LYS A 460 -24.00 -13.67 -11.06
N ASP A 461 -24.48 -13.78 -12.30
CA ASP A 461 -24.62 -12.63 -13.20
C ASP A 461 -25.74 -11.69 -12.77
N THR A 462 -25.42 -10.77 -11.85
CA THR A 462 -26.15 -9.52 -11.66
C THR A 462 -25.60 -8.48 -12.63
N ALA A 463 -26.20 -8.42 -13.82
CA ALA A 463 -25.79 -7.50 -14.88
C ALA A 463 -25.76 -6.04 -14.39
N LEU A 464 -24.57 -5.43 -14.41
CA LEU A 464 -24.42 -4.00 -14.15
C LEU A 464 -25.08 -3.19 -15.29
N PRO A 465 -25.85 -2.12 -14.99
CA PRO A 465 -26.55 -1.36 -16.02
C PRO A 465 -25.57 -0.64 -16.95
N ILE A 466 -25.63 -0.97 -18.24
CA ILE A 466 -24.83 -0.33 -19.29
C ILE A 466 -25.29 1.13 -19.43
N LEU A 467 -24.46 2.08 -19.01
CA LEU A 467 -24.76 3.51 -19.03
C LEU A 467 -23.91 4.30 -20.06
N VAL A 468 -23.70 3.69 -21.22
CA VAL A 468 -23.34 4.41 -22.46
C VAL A 468 -24.24 3.88 -23.58
N LYS A 469 -25.13 4.73 -24.10
CA LYS A 469 -25.92 4.41 -25.30
C LYS A 469 -25.02 4.53 -26.54
N GLN A 470 -24.61 3.39 -27.09
CA GLN A 470 -24.32 3.29 -28.53
C GLN A 470 -25.56 2.69 -29.21
N GLN A 471 -26.08 3.36 -30.24
CA GLN A 471 -27.20 2.86 -31.05
C GLN A 471 -26.66 2.21 -32.33
N GLN A 472 -26.90 0.92 -32.55
CA GLN A 472 -27.09 0.30 -33.88
C GLN A 472 -27.64 -1.14 -33.73
N PRO A 473 -28.09 -1.86 -34.80
CA PRO A 473 -29.48 -2.32 -34.84
C PRO A 473 -29.75 -3.76 -34.38
N ARG A 474 -31.05 -4.11 -34.40
CA ARG A 474 -31.58 -5.46 -34.17
C ARG A 474 -31.12 -6.47 -35.22
N GLN A 475 -30.87 -7.70 -34.79
CA GLN A 475 -31.31 -8.90 -35.50
C GLN A 475 -31.52 -10.06 -34.50
N ASP A 476 -32.12 -11.16 -34.99
CA ASP A 476 -33.07 -11.94 -34.20
C ASP A 476 -32.54 -13.20 -33.49
N SER A 477 -33.38 -13.75 -32.62
CA SER A 477 -33.04 -14.78 -31.64
C SER A 477 -33.25 -16.23 -32.11
N VAL A 478 -32.40 -17.15 -31.66
CA VAL A 478 -32.73 -18.57 -31.52
C VAL A 478 -32.39 -19.04 -30.11
N LYS A 479 -33.32 -19.77 -29.46
CA LYS A 479 -33.12 -20.46 -28.18
C LYS A 479 -32.82 -21.94 -28.42
N ILE A 480 -31.97 -22.52 -27.56
CA ILE A 480 -31.97 -23.96 -27.25
C ILE A 480 -31.81 -24.10 -25.73
N GLU A 481 -32.59 -24.98 -25.10
CA GLU A 481 -32.59 -25.20 -23.65
C GLU A 481 -31.88 -26.52 -23.30
N GLN A 482 -31.37 -26.65 -22.07
CA GLN A 482 -30.79 -27.90 -21.54
C GLN A 482 -31.32 -28.19 -20.13
N PRO A 483 -31.49 -29.48 -19.76
CA PRO A 483 -32.27 -29.88 -18.59
C PRO A 483 -31.54 -29.75 -17.25
N VAL A 484 -32.34 -29.61 -16.18
CA VAL A 484 -31.88 -29.55 -14.78
C VAL A 484 -31.88 -30.94 -14.14
N VAL A 485 -30.82 -31.25 -13.38
CA VAL A 485 -30.78 -32.41 -12.46
C VAL A 485 -30.42 -31.89 -11.06
N GLN A 486 -31.20 -32.28 -10.04
CA GLN A 486 -30.93 -31.92 -8.63
C GLN A 486 -30.31 -33.09 -7.85
N PRO A 487 -29.31 -32.85 -6.98
CA PRO A 487 -28.76 -33.88 -6.10
C PRO A 487 -29.58 -34.03 -4.80
N PHE A 488 -29.93 -35.27 -4.46
CA PHE A 488 -30.50 -35.64 -3.16
C PHE A 488 -29.38 -35.80 -2.11
N ILE A 489 -29.58 -35.35 -0.87
CA ILE A 489 -28.66 -35.60 0.25
C ILE A 489 -29.46 -36.12 1.46
N LYS A 490 -29.12 -37.31 1.95
CA LYS A 490 -29.51 -37.76 3.30
C LYS A 490 -28.50 -37.23 4.32
N LYS A 491 -29.00 -36.89 5.51
CA LYS A 491 -28.17 -36.72 6.72
C LYS A 491 -27.91 -38.08 7.34
N ASP A 492 -26.77 -38.23 8.00
CA ASP A 492 -26.60 -39.24 9.05
C ASP A 492 -25.73 -38.72 10.20
N THR A 493 -25.72 -39.45 11.32
CA THR A 493 -25.56 -38.88 12.66
C THR A 493 -24.18 -39.10 13.27
N ILE A 494 -23.73 -38.17 14.13
CA ILE A 494 -22.47 -38.27 14.88
C ILE A 494 -22.66 -39.19 16.08
N GLN A 495 -21.86 -40.25 16.19
CA GLN A 495 -21.59 -40.97 17.44
C GLN A 495 -20.17 -40.70 17.94
N THR A 496 -20.03 -40.57 19.26
CA THR A 496 -18.74 -40.49 19.96
C THR A 496 -18.31 -41.88 20.41
N ILE A 497 -17.04 -42.23 20.17
CA ILE A 497 -16.43 -43.48 20.65
C ILE A 497 -15.19 -43.11 21.46
N GLU A 498 -15.09 -43.65 22.68
CA GLU A 498 -13.91 -43.48 23.54
C GLU A 498 -12.75 -44.39 23.08
N PHE A 499 -11.52 -43.98 23.36
CA PHE A 499 -10.32 -44.73 22.97
C PHE A 499 -9.61 -45.26 24.22
N THR A 500 -9.60 -46.59 24.40
CA THR A 500 -8.52 -47.27 25.11
C THR A 500 -7.29 -47.39 24.20
N PRO A 501 -6.07 -47.21 24.71
CA PRO A 501 -4.85 -47.49 23.96
C PRO A 501 -4.56 -48.99 23.98
N ASP A 502 -4.20 -49.56 22.83
CA ASP A 502 -3.65 -50.91 22.76
C ASP A 502 -2.48 -50.99 21.77
N SER A 503 -1.70 -52.07 21.86
CA SER A 503 -0.24 -51.98 21.78
C SER A 503 0.38 -52.12 20.38
N ILE A 504 1.59 -51.57 20.23
CA ILE A 504 2.43 -51.66 19.03
C ILE A 504 2.91 -53.11 18.82
N GLN A 505 2.56 -53.73 17.68
CA GLN A 505 3.48 -54.52 16.83
C GLN A 505 2.77 -55.16 15.60
N ALA A 506 2.93 -54.55 14.42
CA ALA A 506 2.78 -55.24 13.14
C ALA A 506 3.57 -54.53 12.01
N ILE A 507 4.54 -55.25 11.44
CA ILE A 507 5.04 -55.19 10.05
C ILE A 507 5.25 -53.80 9.39
N ALA A 508 6.52 -53.49 9.12
CA ALA A 508 6.98 -52.51 8.11
C ALA A 508 6.31 -51.12 8.15
N THR A 509 6.35 -50.46 9.32
CA THR A 509 5.78 -49.13 9.54
C THR A 509 6.55 -48.00 8.84
N THR A 510 6.46 -47.91 7.51
CA THR A 510 7.02 -46.77 6.76
C THR A 510 6.19 -45.52 7.04
N ARG A 511 6.63 -44.71 8.02
CA ARG A 511 6.05 -43.39 8.30
C ARG A 511 6.67 -42.34 7.38
N MET A 512 5.85 -41.76 6.53
CA MET A 512 6.17 -40.61 5.69
C MET A 512 5.32 -39.41 6.12
N HIS A 513 5.60 -38.22 5.61
CA HIS A 513 4.76 -37.05 5.83
C HIS A 513 4.67 -36.18 4.57
N VAL A 514 3.58 -35.40 4.47
CA VAL A 514 3.44 -34.31 3.50
C VAL A 514 3.04 -33.03 4.20
N ASN A 515 3.69 -31.92 3.86
CA ASN A 515 3.44 -30.62 4.45
C ASN A 515 2.50 -29.75 3.62
N TYR A 516 1.99 -28.69 4.27
CA TYR A 516 1.05 -27.74 3.71
C TYR A 516 1.50 -26.29 3.94
N ASN A 517 1.14 -25.44 2.98
CA ASN A 517 1.21 -24.01 3.15
C ASN A 517 0.23 -23.53 4.25
N PHE A 518 0.47 -22.32 4.78
CA PHE A 518 -0.41 -21.72 5.78
C PHE A 518 -1.86 -21.62 5.29
N ALA A 519 -2.82 -21.87 6.18
CA ALA A 519 -4.26 -21.90 5.92
C ALA A 519 -4.72 -22.78 4.72
N SER A 520 -3.89 -23.72 4.26
CA SER A 520 -4.16 -24.54 3.07
C SER A 520 -4.27 -26.03 3.37
N ALA A 521 -5.13 -26.71 2.60
CA ALA A 521 -5.22 -28.16 2.48
C ALA A 521 -4.85 -28.66 1.06
N LYS A 522 -4.28 -27.80 0.21
CA LYS A 522 -3.64 -28.19 -1.05
C LYS A 522 -2.24 -28.72 -0.69
N ILE A 523 -2.01 -30.02 -0.90
CA ILE A 523 -0.68 -30.64 -0.79
C ILE A 523 0.29 -29.85 -1.68
N ARG A 524 1.48 -29.51 -1.18
CA ARG A 524 2.45 -28.71 -1.96
C ARG A 524 3.05 -29.57 -3.07
N SER A 525 3.42 -28.98 -4.19
CA SER A 525 3.97 -29.71 -5.33
C SER A 525 5.29 -30.46 -5.04
N ILE A 526 6.05 -30.00 -4.04
CA ILE A 526 7.29 -30.67 -3.57
C ILE A 526 7.02 -31.91 -2.70
N ASP A 527 5.82 -32.03 -2.14
CA ASP A 527 5.36 -33.17 -1.34
C ASP A 527 4.62 -34.22 -2.18
N ILE A 528 4.26 -33.90 -3.43
CA ILE A 528 3.61 -34.84 -4.37
C ILE A 528 4.47 -36.10 -4.64
N PRO A 529 5.80 -36.04 -4.84
CA PRO A 529 6.64 -37.23 -5.01
C PRO A 529 6.57 -38.21 -3.83
N VAL A 530 6.37 -37.71 -2.60
CA VAL A 530 6.19 -38.57 -1.42
C VAL A 530 4.86 -39.34 -1.51
N LEU A 531 3.79 -38.68 -1.95
CA LEU A 531 2.51 -39.36 -2.20
C LEU A 531 2.55 -40.31 -3.39
N ASP A 532 3.38 -40.05 -4.40
CA ASP A 532 3.52 -40.96 -5.54
C ASP A 532 4.32 -42.22 -5.18
N GLU A 533 5.30 -42.12 -4.28
CA GLU A 533 5.95 -43.30 -3.69
C GLU A 533 5.01 -44.05 -2.73
N VAL A 534 4.17 -43.36 -1.94
CA VAL A 534 3.10 -43.98 -1.13
C VAL A 534 2.10 -44.74 -2.02
N VAL A 535 1.67 -44.14 -3.13
CA VAL A 535 0.79 -44.78 -4.12
C VAL A 535 1.45 -46.03 -4.69
N LYS A 536 2.72 -45.93 -5.10
CA LYS A 536 3.49 -47.05 -5.64
C LYS A 536 3.56 -48.20 -4.62
N GLN A 537 3.93 -47.94 -3.36
CA GLN A 537 4.00 -48.97 -2.33
C GLN A 537 2.63 -49.62 -2.05
N LEU A 538 1.53 -48.86 -2.07
CA LEU A 538 0.16 -49.40 -1.93
C LEU A 538 -0.33 -50.17 -3.18
N GLN A 539 0.20 -49.89 -4.37
CA GLN A 539 -0.09 -50.62 -5.61
C GLN A 539 0.72 -51.92 -5.72
N GLU A 540 2.01 -51.87 -5.36
CA GLU A 540 2.94 -53.01 -5.41
C GLU A 540 2.65 -54.05 -4.31
N ASN A 541 2.07 -53.63 -3.17
CA ASN A 541 1.78 -54.47 -2.01
C ASN A 541 0.28 -54.37 -1.64
N PRO A 542 -0.60 -55.22 -2.19
CA PRO A 542 -2.06 -55.12 -2.01
C PRO A 542 -2.57 -55.30 -0.57
N GLU A 543 -1.78 -55.94 0.29
CA GLU A 543 -2.10 -56.22 1.70
C GLU A 543 -1.85 -55.02 2.64
N LEU A 544 -1.09 -54.02 2.20
CA LEU A 544 -0.88 -52.80 2.98
C LEU A 544 -2.14 -51.94 3.05
N ASN A 545 -2.31 -51.23 4.16
CA ASN A 545 -3.31 -50.18 4.36
C ASN A 545 -2.60 -48.91 4.85
N ILE A 546 -3.28 -47.76 4.77
CA ILE A 546 -2.72 -46.47 5.17
C ILE A 546 -3.58 -45.75 6.20
N ALA A 547 -2.95 -45.30 7.29
CA ALA A 547 -3.49 -44.27 8.17
C ALA A 547 -2.94 -42.89 7.77
N VAL A 548 -3.86 -41.94 7.58
CA VAL A 548 -3.59 -40.55 7.20
C VAL A 548 -4.06 -39.62 8.31
N ALA A 549 -3.13 -39.05 9.06
CA ALA A 549 -3.44 -38.15 10.18
C ALA A 549 -2.98 -36.73 9.89
N SER A 550 -3.86 -35.73 10.05
CA SER A 550 -3.51 -34.34 9.75
C SER A 550 -3.49 -33.41 10.96
N PHE A 551 -2.53 -32.49 10.91
CA PHE A 551 -2.21 -31.55 11.97
C PHE A 551 -2.22 -30.11 11.42
N THR A 552 -2.13 -29.15 12.33
CA THR A 552 -1.95 -27.73 12.01
C THR A 552 -0.81 -27.14 12.84
N ASP A 553 -0.39 -25.94 12.48
CA ASP A 553 0.27 -25.08 13.46
C ASP A 553 -0.78 -24.57 14.49
N CYS A 554 -0.33 -23.71 15.39
CA CYS A 554 -1.12 -23.13 16.46
C CYS A 554 -2.01 -21.97 16.01
N ILE A 555 -1.76 -21.36 14.84
CA ILE A 555 -2.31 -20.06 14.49
C ILE A 555 -3.78 -20.19 14.09
N GLY A 556 -4.61 -19.30 14.64
CA GLY A 556 -6.04 -19.26 14.37
C GLY A 556 -6.88 -20.12 15.31
N SER A 557 -8.20 -20.03 15.17
CA SER A 557 -9.14 -20.63 16.13
C SER A 557 -9.06 -22.17 16.15
N ARG A 558 -9.43 -22.76 17.30
CA ARG A 558 -9.51 -24.22 17.48
C ARG A 558 -10.40 -24.85 16.40
N GLU A 559 -11.52 -24.22 16.08
CA GLU A 559 -12.46 -24.70 15.06
C GLU A 559 -11.89 -24.59 13.64
N ALA A 560 -11.23 -23.47 13.30
CA ALA A 560 -10.57 -23.31 12.00
C ALA A 560 -9.50 -24.41 11.79
N ASN A 561 -8.73 -24.72 12.83
CA ASN A 561 -7.70 -25.75 12.78
C ASN A 561 -8.25 -27.19 12.78
N ILE A 562 -9.39 -27.46 13.43
CA ILE A 562 -10.15 -28.71 13.25
C ILE A 562 -10.63 -28.85 11.81
N ASN A 563 -11.23 -27.81 11.25
CA ASN A 563 -11.76 -27.85 9.88
C ASN A 563 -10.63 -27.87 8.83
N MET A 564 -9.45 -27.31 9.11
CA MET A 564 -8.27 -27.38 8.26
C MET A 564 -7.65 -28.80 8.27
N SER A 565 -7.45 -29.39 9.44
CA SER A 565 -6.92 -30.75 9.56
C SER A 565 -7.85 -31.80 8.91
N LYS A 566 -9.18 -31.70 9.08
CA LYS A 566 -10.16 -32.50 8.32
C LYS A 566 -9.96 -32.39 6.79
N LYS A 567 -9.83 -31.17 6.27
CA LYS A 567 -9.62 -30.93 4.83
C LYS A 567 -8.30 -31.52 4.32
N ARG A 568 -7.24 -31.52 5.14
CA ARG A 568 -5.93 -32.11 4.82
C ARG A 568 -6.02 -33.63 4.65
N SER A 569 -6.60 -34.35 5.60
CA SER A 569 -6.75 -35.82 5.48
C SER A 569 -7.66 -36.18 4.31
N ALA A 570 -8.72 -35.40 4.07
CA ALA A 570 -9.56 -35.55 2.88
C ALA A 570 -8.79 -35.29 1.56
N SER A 571 -7.83 -34.34 1.53
CA SER A 571 -7.03 -34.04 0.34
C SER A 571 -6.11 -35.20 -0.05
N VAL A 572 -5.46 -35.83 0.94
CA VAL A 572 -4.62 -37.02 0.74
C VAL A 572 -5.48 -38.21 0.33
N ARG A 573 -6.60 -38.48 1.02
CA ARG A 573 -7.51 -39.56 0.64
C ARG A 573 -8.06 -39.39 -0.79
N ALA A 574 -8.40 -38.16 -1.19
CA ALA A 574 -8.80 -37.87 -2.56
C ALA A 574 -7.64 -38.07 -3.57
N TYR A 575 -6.40 -37.76 -3.20
CA TYR A 575 -5.23 -38.02 -4.04
C TYR A 575 -5.00 -39.51 -4.28
N LEU A 576 -5.00 -40.31 -3.21
CA LEU A 576 -4.80 -41.76 -3.24
C LEU A 576 -5.92 -42.47 -4.03
N ILE A 577 -7.18 -42.12 -3.80
CA ILE A 577 -8.33 -42.66 -4.55
C ILE A 577 -8.23 -42.27 -6.04
N LYS A 578 -7.86 -41.03 -6.37
CA LYS A 578 -7.63 -40.60 -7.76
C LYS A 578 -6.50 -41.37 -8.44
N LYS A 579 -5.54 -41.88 -7.68
CA LYS A 579 -4.43 -42.73 -8.13
C LYS A 579 -4.75 -44.24 -8.10
N GLY A 580 -6.02 -44.61 -7.86
CA GLY A 580 -6.49 -45.99 -7.95
C GLY A 580 -6.34 -46.83 -6.68
N ILE A 581 -6.00 -46.22 -5.54
CA ILE A 581 -6.02 -46.92 -4.25
C ILE A 581 -7.46 -47.09 -3.77
N ASP A 582 -7.82 -48.30 -3.33
CA ASP A 582 -9.15 -48.63 -2.81
C ASP A 582 -9.52 -47.70 -1.63
N PRO A 583 -10.67 -47.00 -1.66
CA PRO A 583 -11.18 -46.19 -0.55
C PRO A 583 -11.26 -46.91 0.80
N ALA A 584 -11.38 -48.25 0.82
CA ALA A 584 -11.42 -49.07 2.03
C ALA A 584 -10.04 -49.32 2.66
N ARG A 585 -8.94 -49.15 1.92
CA ARG A 585 -7.56 -49.27 2.42
C ARG A 585 -7.02 -47.97 3.05
N ILE A 586 -7.84 -46.90 3.10
CA ILE A 586 -7.42 -45.53 3.47
C ILE A 586 -8.22 -45.01 4.67
N ASN A 587 -7.61 -45.07 5.85
CA ASN A 587 -8.13 -44.51 7.09
C ASN A 587 -7.67 -43.05 7.25
N THR A 588 -8.56 -42.18 7.76
CA THR A 588 -8.26 -40.74 7.92
C THR A 588 -8.65 -40.20 9.30
N ASP A 589 -7.66 -39.69 10.02
CA ASP A 589 -7.80 -39.00 11.30
C ASP A 589 -7.38 -37.52 11.21
N TYR A 590 -7.73 -36.72 12.20
CA TYR A 590 -7.41 -35.28 12.25
C TYR A 590 -7.27 -34.79 13.70
N TYR A 591 -6.21 -34.04 13.99
CA TYR A 591 -5.85 -33.66 15.36
C TYR A 591 -5.72 -32.16 15.60
N ALA A 592 -5.88 -31.33 14.57
CA ALA A 592 -5.76 -29.86 14.64
C ALA A 592 -4.43 -29.42 15.29
N LYS A 593 -4.47 -28.46 16.22
CA LYS A 593 -3.29 -27.91 16.91
C LYS A 593 -2.82 -28.76 18.11
N ARG A 594 -2.69 -30.07 17.91
CA ARG A 594 -2.11 -31.05 18.85
C ARG A 594 -0.88 -31.71 18.21
N TYR A 595 -0.04 -32.37 19.01
CA TYR A 595 1.06 -33.21 18.54
C TYR A 595 2.02 -32.47 17.57
N PHE A 596 2.51 -31.31 18.00
CA PHE A 596 3.48 -30.50 17.24
C PHE A 596 4.85 -31.20 17.19
N LEU A 597 5.51 -31.23 16.03
CA LEU A 597 6.91 -31.66 15.94
C LEU A 597 7.88 -30.56 16.41
N MET A 598 7.49 -29.29 16.29
CA MET A 598 8.35 -28.15 16.60
C MET A 598 7.61 -27.10 17.43
N ALA A 599 8.34 -26.40 18.30
CA ALA A 599 7.75 -25.44 19.25
C ALA A 599 6.98 -24.32 18.52
N CYS A 600 5.69 -24.21 18.82
CA CYS A 600 4.76 -23.39 18.06
C CYS A 600 4.54 -22.01 18.71
N LYS A 601 4.63 -20.94 17.92
CA LYS A 601 4.39 -19.56 18.38
C LYS A 601 3.43 -18.81 17.48
N GLU A 602 2.59 -17.98 18.10
CA GLU A 602 1.58 -17.13 17.45
C GLU A 602 2.03 -15.64 17.38
N ASP A 603 3.28 -15.33 17.77
CA ASP A 603 3.83 -13.98 17.90
C ASP A 603 4.79 -13.54 16.76
N ALA A 604 5.42 -12.37 16.91
CA ALA A 604 6.35 -11.79 15.93
C ALA A 604 7.66 -12.59 15.71
N SER A 605 7.95 -13.63 16.51
CA SER A 605 9.04 -14.59 16.29
C SER A 605 8.64 -15.79 15.42
N TYR A 606 7.62 -15.60 14.56
CA TYR A 606 7.09 -16.58 13.61
C TYR A 606 8.12 -17.10 12.60
N ASP A 607 8.80 -18.18 12.95
CA ASP A 607 9.62 -18.97 12.02
C ASP A 607 8.72 -19.76 11.06
N LYS A 608 8.84 -19.45 9.76
CA LYS A 608 8.03 -20.08 8.70
C LYS A 608 8.36 -21.55 8.49
N ALA A 609 9.61 -21.98 8.66
CA ALA A 609 10.07 -23.35 8.40
C ALA A 609 9.66 -24.28 9.55
N VAL A 610 9.89 -23.86 10.79
CA VAL A 610 9.36 -24.51 12.02
C VAL A 610 7.86 -24.78 11.89
N GLN A 611 7.10 -23.81 11.39
CA GLN A 611 5.65 -23.94 11.26
C GLN A 611 5.21 -24.76 10.04
N ILE A 612 6.07 -25.01 9.03
CA ILE A 612 5.79 -26.00 7.96
C ILE A 612 5.79 -27.42 8.54
N ALA A 613 6.72 -27.74 9.45
CA ALA A 613 6.76 -29.05 10.11
C ALA A 613 5.47 -29.37 10.87
N ASN A 614 4.90 -28.40 11.59
CA ASN A 614 3.61 -28.57 12.27
C ASN A 614 2.42 -28.68 11.30
N ARG A 615 2.46 -27.99 10.15
CA ARG A 615 1.45 -28.09 9.09
C ARG A 615 1.66 -29.33 8.22
N ARG A 616 1.42 -30.52 8.77
CA ARG A 616 1.65 -31.82 8.11
C ARG A 616 0.42 -32.73 8.04
N SER A 617 0.51 -33.75 7.18
CA SER A 617 -0.18 -35.03 7.33
C SER A 617 0.87 -36.13 7.49
N ASP A 618 0.75 -36.94 8.53
CA ASP A 618 1.49 -38.19 8.69
C ASP A 618 0.81 -39.28 7.84
N LEU A 619 1.63 -40.10 7.19
CA LEU A 619 1.25 -41.17 6.30
C LEU A 619 1.90 -42.46 6.81
N ILE A 620 1.10 -43.39 7.34
CA ILE A 620 1.61 -44.62 7.97
C ILE A 620 1.12 -45.82 7.16
N LEU A 621 2.05 -46.55 6.54
CA LEU A 621 1.79 -47.85 5.93
C LEU A 621 1.94 -48.98 6.96
N THR A 622 1.07 -49.99 6.89
CA THR A 622 1.09 -51.20 7.74
C THR A 622 0.18 -52.27 7.12
N THR A 623 0.35 -53.55 7.47
CA THR A 623 -0.57 -54.64 7.11
C THR A 623 -1.88 -54.64 7.93
N ASP A 624 -2.01 -53.79 8.95
CA ASP A 624 -3.22 -53.70 9.77
C ASP A 624 -4.44 -53.32 8.94
N LYS A 625 -5.56 -54.04 9.10
CA LYS A 625 -6.80 -53.79 8.32
C LYS A 625 -7.55 -52.51 8.69
N ASN A 626 -7.27 -51.95 9.86
CA ASN A 626 -7.88 -50.70 10.36
C ASN A 626 -6.80 -49.85 11.03
N PRO A 627 -5.81 -49.35 10.27
CA PRO A 627 -4.69 -48.65 10.86
C PRO A 627 -5.16 -47.35 11.50
N ARG A 628 -4.62 -47.04 12.67
CA ARG A 628 -4.87 -45.81 13.43
C ARG A 628 -3.56 -45.05 13.57
N TRP A 629 -3.62 -43.72 13.59
CA TRP A 629 -2.42 -42.94 13.88
C TRP A 629 -2.08 -42.99 15.37
N VAL A 630 -0.80 -43.18 15.65
CA VAL A 630 -0.19 -43.06 16.97
C VAL A 630 0.97 -42.05 16.90
N PRO A 631 1.29 -41.34 17.99
CA PRO A 631 2.49 -40.51 18.07
C PRO A 631 3.74 -41.28 17.65
N SER A 632 4.70 -40.60 17.03
CA SER A 632 6.02 -41.14 16.71
C SER A 632 6.98 -41.08 17.91
N GLY A 633 6.73 -40.17 18.86
CA GLY A 633 7.67 -39.82 19.92
C GLY A 633 8.53 -38.60 19.57
N GLU A 634 8.47 -38.09 18.34
CA GLU A 634 9.07 -36.82 17.93
C GLU A 634 8.18 -35.61 18.31
N GLU A 635 6.94 -35.84 18.75
CA GLU A 635 5.98 -34.76 19.02
C GLU A 635 6.14 -34.15 20.43
N ILE A 636 6.41 -32.84 20.47
CA ILE A 636 6.60 -32.05 21.70
C ILE A 636 5.33 -32.06 22.54
N GLY A 637 5.48 -32.44 23.82
CA GLY A 637 4.37 -32.52 24.76
C GLY A 637 3.41 -33.69 24.51
N ALA A 638 3.81 -34.68 23.69
CA ALA A 638 3.15 -35.97 23.63
C ALA A 638 3.55 -36.83 24.84
N ASP A 639 3.13 -36.43 26.04
CA ASP A 639 3.10 -37.34 27.19
C ASP A 639 2.25 -38.56 26.79
N LEU A 640 2.89 -39.74 26.75
CA LEU A 640 2.26 -40.99 26.31
C LEU A 640 1.19 -41.50 27.28
N PHE A 641 1.11 -40.90 28.47
CA PHE A 641 0.10 -41.17 29.50
C PHE A 641 -0.50 -39.84 29.95
N GLY A 642 -1.76 -39.61 29.58
CA GLY A 642 -2.38 -38.29 29.71
C GLY A 642 -2.78 -37.93 31.14
N ASN A 643 -2.50 -36.69 31.54
CA ASN A 643 -3.29 -36.00 32.55
C ASN A 643 -3.36 -34.50 32.26
N GLN A 644 -4.50 -33.87 32.55
CA GLN A 644 -4.59 -32.41 32.58
C GLN A 644 -4.14 -31.89 33.94
N SER A 645 -3.55 -30.70 33.96
CA SER A 645 -3.57 -29.85 35.15
C SER A 645 -3.58 -28.38 34.76
N VAL A 646 -4.63 -27.69 35.18
CA VAL A 646 -4.82 -26.25 35.02
C VAL A 646 -4.37 -25.58 36.30
N VAL A 647 -3.56 -24.53 36.20
CA VAL A 647 -3.43 -23.52 37.27
C VAL A 647 -3.55 -22.13 36.62
N ALA A 648 -4.29 -21.25 37.28
CA ALA A 648 -4.64 -19.93 36.77
C ALA A 648 -3.72 -18.82 37.30
N THR A 649 -3.87 -17.62 36.74
CA THR A 649 -3.21 -16.39 37.17
C THR A 649 -3.61 -15.92 38.57
N THR A 650 -2.64 -15.46 39.36
CA THR A 650 -2.86 -14.48 40.44
C THR A 650 -1.74 -13.42 40.45
N THR A 651 -2.05 -12.24 40.99
CA THR A 651 -1.20 -11.04 41.00
C THR A 651 -0.66 -10.72 42.39
N ALA A 652 0.55 -10.16 42.48
CA ALA A 652 0.99 -9.37 43.64
C ALA A 652 2.14 -8.42 43.28
N GLU A 653 1.92 -7.11 43.43
CA GLU A 653 3.00 -6.11 43.48
C GLU A 653 3.39 -5.83 44.95
N ALA A 654 4.55 -6.32 45.39
CA ALA A 654 5.27 -5.83 46.55
C ALA A 654 6.75 -6.28 46.49
N GLY A 655 7.75 -5.49 46.90
CA GLY A 655 7.62 -4.14 47.43
C GLY A 655 8.83 -3.69 48.27
N SER A 656 10.06 -3.82 47.78
CA SER A 656 11.28 -3.40 48.51
C SER A 656 12.14 -2.44 47.69
N LYS A 657 11.83 -1.14 47.79
CA LYS A 657 12.85 -0.09 47.65
C LYS A 657 13.83 -0.22 48.81
N LEU A 658 15.12 0.00 48.55
CA LEU A 658 15.91 0.97 49.31
C LEU A 658 17.24 1.25 48.60
N VAL A 659 17.52 2.55 48.41
CA VAL A 659 18.87 3.04 48.07
C VAL A 659 19.59 3.28 49.39
N ASN A 660 20.84 2.82 49.51
CA ASN A 660 21.90 3.61 50.13
C ASN A 660 23.29 3.02 49.85
N GLU A 661 24.22 3.90 49.53
CA GLU A 661 25.65 3.67 49.71
C GLU A 661 26.00 3.80 51.21
N GLN A 662 27.09 3.18 51.67
CA GLN A 662 28.20 3.81 52.43
C GLN A 662 28.97 2.82 53.33
N SER A 663 30.20 2.47 52.92
CA SER A 663 31.38 2.07 53.74
C SER A 663 32.42 1.45 52.77
N ALA A 664 33.49 2.09 52.30
CA ALA A 664 34.24 3.30 52.66
C ALA A 664 35.28 3.16 53.80
N LYS A 665 36.56 3.35 53.41
CA LYS A 665 37.81 3.36 54.24
C LYS A 665 38.32 1.96 54.62
N SER A 666 39.63 1.73 54.75
CA SER A 666 40.73 2.68 55.03
C SER A 666 42.05 2.44 54.27
N SER A 667 42.84 3.52 54.11
CA SER A 667 44.32 3.62 54.11
C SER A 667 45.21 2.78 53.14
N VAL A 668 46.42 3.20 52.73
CA VAL A 668 47.04 4.52 52.39
C VAL A 668 48.48 4.24 51.89
N ASN A 669 49.12 5.19 51.18
CA ASN A 669 50.50 5.15 50.62
C ASN A 669 50.67 4.29 49.33
N LYS A 670 51.57 4.63 48.37
CA LYS A 670 52.52 5.76 48.28
C LYS A 670 52.88 6.11 46.82
N ARG A 671 53.08 7.41 46.55
CA ARG A 671 54.06 8.04 45.61
C ARG A 671 54.06 7.62 44.11
N THR A 672 53.74 8.53 43.18
CA THR A 672 54.66 9.43 42.41
C THR A 672 55.70 8.71 41.53
N ASN A 673 56.10 9.19 40.33
CA ASN A 673 56.10 10.58 39.86
C ASN A 673 56.06 10.70 38.31
N SER A 674 56.06 11.96 37.83
CA SER A 674 56.15 12.33 36.41
C SER A 674 57.57 12.28 35.80
N LYS A 675 57.62 12.42 34.46
CA LYS A 675 58.73 12.91 33.57
C LYS A 675 59.81 11.95 33.02
N LEU A 676 59.98 12.09 31.70
CA LEU A 676 61.23 12.21 30.90
C LEU A 676 62.20 11.02 30.66
N GLN A 677 62.43 10.82 29.36
CA GLN A 677 63.70 10.60 28.64
C GLN A 677 64.31 9.19 28.42
N LYS A 678 64.81 9.06 27.17
CA LYS A 678 65.87 8.19 26.62
C LYS A 678 65.50 6.70 26.43
N ASN A 679 65.70 6.12 25.24
CA ASN A 679 66.94 5.92 24.43
C ASN A 679 67.91 4.99 25.17
N GLU A 680 68.61 4.02 24.58
CA GLU A 680 69.08 3.76 23.20
C GLU A 680 68.86 2.25 22.83
N LYS A 681 69.12 1.65 21.66
CA LYS A 681 69.66 1.97 20.29
C LYS A 681 69.31 0.78 19.35
N GLU A 682 69.51 0.71 18.04
CA GLU A 682 69.77 1.61 16.87
C GLU A 682 68.97 0.94 15.69
N SER A 683 69.02 1.20 14.37
CA SER A 683 69.75 2.03 13.39
C SER A 683 68.75 2.40 12.25
N GLY A 684 69.04 3.01 11.10
CA GLY A 684 70.25 3.56 10.47
C GLY A 684 70.33 3.10 8.99
N GLY A 685 70.22 3.93 7.95
CA GLY A 685 69.98 5.39 7.85
C GLY A 685 69.17 5.75 6.56
N ARG A 686 68.61 6.97 6.41
CA ARG A 686 69.18 8.18 5.73
C ARG A 686 69.32 8.07 4.19
N THR A 687 69.12 9.12 3.36
CA THR A 687 69.08 10.60 3.56
C THR A 687 68.13 11.26 2.49
N ILE A 688 67.38 12.36 2.74
CA ILE A 688 67.70 13.82 2.55
C ILE A 688 68.16 14.15 1.09
N ALA A 689 67.69 15.16 0.33
CA ALA A 689 67.23 16.55 0.62
C ALA A 689 66.23 17.10 -0.46
N GLU A 690 65.81 18.40 -0.56
CA GLU A 690 65.26 19.39 0.40
C GLU A 690 64.72 20.70 -0.29
N LYS A 691 63.59 21.25 0.22
CA LYS A 691 63.29 22.69 0.53
C LYS A 691 62.91 23.81 -0.49
N ASN A 692 62.26 24.83 0.11
CA ASN A 692 62.15 26.29 -0.20
C ASN A 692 61.10 26.80 -1.23
N VAL A 693 60.73 28.11 -1.27
CA VAL A 693 60.04 28.99 -0.27
C VAL A 693 59.94 30.48 -0.75
N ILE A 694 58.74 31.11 -0.62
CA ILE A 694 58.45 32.58 -0.50
C ILE A 694 58.33 33.53 -1.75
N LYS A 695 57.17 34.25 -1.79
CA LYS A 695 56.83 35.60 -2.37
C LYS A 695 57.07 35.91 -3.87
N ALA A 696 56.55 37.01 -4.46
CA ALA A 696 55.27 37.76 -4.33
C ALA A 696 55.25 38.93 -5.38
N ASP A 697 54.05 39.46 -5.71
CA ASP A 697 53.80 40.80 -6.33
C ASP A 697 54.32 41.04 -7.78
N THR A 698 53.77 41.91 -8.66
CA THR A 698 52.51 42.71 -8.72
C THR A 698 52.19 43.13 -10.19
N VAL A 699 51.13 43.95 -10.38
CA VAL A 699 50.90 44.93 -11.49
C VAL A 699 49.98 44.51 -12.68
N LEU A 700 49.21 45.50 -13.16
CA LEU A 700 48.19 45.55 -14.26
C LEU A 700 48.81 46.32 -15.49
N PRO A 701 48.12 46.94 -16.47
CA PRO A 701 46.69 47.01 -16.87
C PRO A 701 46.46 46.82 -18.40
N ALA A 702 45.39 47.44 -18.93
CA ALA A 702 44.94 47.58 -20.34
C ALA A 702 44.22 46.36 -20.95
N LYS A 703 42.95 46.42 -21.38
CA LYS A 703 42.18 47.36 -22.24
C LYS A 703 42.51 47.24 -23.74
N GLU A 704 41.53 46.77 -24.52
CA GLU A 704 40.81 47.68 -25.43
C GLU A 704 39.41 47.15 -25.83
N LYS A 705 38.53 48.06 -26.26
CA LYS A 705 37.17 47.78 -26.76
C LYS A 705 36.60 49.04 -27.44
N ILE A 706 36.30 49.00 -28.74
CA ILE A 706 35.95 50.18 -29.54
C ILE A 706 34.70 49.92 -30.42
N ARG A 707 33.61 50.68 -30.14
CA ARG A 707 32.66 51.37 -31.07
C ARG A 707 31.90 50.54 -32.15
N GLN A 708 30.77 50.94 -32.78
CA GLN A 708 29.76 52.03 -32.67
C GLN A 708 28.50 51.58 -33.50
N GLU A 709 27.29 52.18 -33.47
CA GLU A 709 26.69 53.17 -32.57
C GLU A 709 25.17 52.94 -32.32
N LYS A 710 24.27 53.30 -33.26
CA LYS A 710 22.81 53.46 -33.05
C LYS A 710 21.98 53.31 -34.34
N SER A 711 20.75 52.77 -34.22
CA SER A 711 19.46 53.37 -34.67
C SER A 711 18.35 52.32 -34.44
N THR A 712 17.15 52.53 -33.88
CA THR A 712 16.12 53.59 -33.94
C THR A 712 15.43 53.75 -35.29
N ASN A 713 14.25 53.14 -35.44
CA ASN A 713 13.10 53.86 -36.00
C ASN A 713 11.73 53.36 -35.47
N LYS A 714 10.68 54.13 -35.73
CA LYS A 714 9.27 53.96 -35.26
C LYS A 714 8.32 53.85 -36.48
N ILE A 715 7.00 53.97 -36.23
CA ILE A 715 5.89 54.19 -37.20
C ILE A 715 5.37 52.87 -37.82
N ALA A 716 4.06 52.56 -37.90
CA ALA A 716 2.84 53.07 -37.24
C ALA A 716 1.82 51.90 -37.18
N VAL A 717 0.96 51.73 -36.17
CA VAL A 717 -0.34 52.40 -35.95
C VAL A 717 -1.21 52.49 -37.22
N GLN A 718 -2.33 51.77 -37.21
CA GLN A 718 -3.54 52.16 -37.94
C GLN A 718 -4.75 51.96 -37.00
N GLN A 719 -5.70 52.90 -37.05
CA GLN A 719 -6.87 52.94 -36.17
C GLN A 719 -8.09 52.29 -36.83
N LEU A 720 -9.03 51.79 -36.01
CA LEU A 720 -10.46 51.89 -36.31
C LEU A 720 -11.21 52.41 -35.07
N ALA A 721 -12.29 53.15 -35.34
CA ALA A 721 -13.09 53.92 -34.37
C ALA A 721 -14.60 53.65 -34.63
N PRO A 722 -15.52 54.05 -33.73
CA PRO A 722 -16.74 53.27 -33.48
C PRO A 722 -18.03 53.75 -34.17
N VAL A 723 -18.96 52.81 -34.36
CA VAL A 723 -20.39 52.95 -34.72
C VAL A 723 -21.12 51.82 -33.95
N SER A 724 -21.69 52.03 -32.76
CA SER A 724 -22.91 52.76 -32.37
C SER A 724 -24.23 51.98 -32.56
N ASP A 725 -24.97 51.84 -31.45
CA ASP A 725 -26.40 51.55 -31.30
C ASP A 725 -27.04 50.31 -31.97
N ARG A 726 -27.58 49.43 -31.11
CA ARG A 726 -29.04 49.39 -30.92
C ARG A 726 -29.45 49.07 -29.48
N LYS A 727 -30.44 49.83 -29.01
CA LYS A 727 -31.11 49.75 -27.69
C LYS A 727 -31.71 48.34 -27.51
N ALA A 728 -31.41 47.61 -26.43
CA ALA A 728 -31.81 47.82 -25.04
C ALA A 728 -33.30 47.55 -24.77
N ASN A 729 -33.58 46.70 -23.79
CA ASN A 729 -34.80 46.79 -22.99
C ASN A 729 -34.47 46.41 -21.54
N THR A 730 -34.39 47.43 -20.67
CA THR A 730 -34.14 47.26 -19.23
C THR A 730 -35.44 47.43 -18.47
N ASN A 731 -35.82 46.43 -17.68
CA ASN A 731 -36.67 46.67 -16.50
C ASN A 731 -35.81 46.59 -15.24
N LYS A 732 -36.01 47.56 -14.34
CA LYS A 732 -35.15 47.87 -13.20
C LYS A 732 -36.06 48.26 -12.02
N VAL A 733 -35.55 48.12 -10.79
CA VAL A 733 -36.23 48.47 -9.53
C VAL A 733 -37.31 47.41 -9.20
N VAL A 734 -37.45 46.88 -7.97
CA VAL A 734 -37.27 47.45 -6.62
C VAL A 734 -36.27 46.68 -5.76
N ASN A 735 -35.56 47.41 -4.89
CA ASN A 735 -34.79 46.85 -3.78
C ASN A 735 -35.67 46.79 -2.52
N GLN A 736 -35.97 45.58 -1.99
CA GLN A 736 -36.61 45.41 -0.69
C GLN A 736 -35.76 44.51 0.21
N GLN A 737 -35.41 45.04 1.38
CA GLN A 737 -34.76 44.29 2.45
C GLN A 737 -35.81 43.45 3.22
N GLN A 738 -36.13 42.26 2.73
CA GLN A 738 -36.78 41.26 3.58
C GLN A 738 -35.71 40.49 4.36
N LYS A 739 -35.78 40.57 5.69
CA LYS A 739 -35.14 39.59 6.57
C LYS A 739 -35.80 38.23 6.31
N LEU A 740 -35.11 37.28 5.67
CA LEU A 740 -35.64 35.91 5.63
C LEU A 740 -35.70 35.35 7.05
N ASN A 741 -36.87 34.86 7.43
CA ASN A 741 -37.11 34.29 8.73
C ASN A 741 -36.54 32.87 8.76
N ILE A 742 -35.61 32.59 9.67
CA ILE A 742 -34.84 31.32 9.68
C ILE A 742 -35.76 30.10 9.91
N SER A 743 -36.96 30.31 10.47
CA SER A 743 -37.99 29.30 10.69
C SER A 743 -38.66 28.75 9.42
N GLU A 744 -38.76 29.52 8.33
CA GLU A 744 -39.47 29.07 7.11
C GLU A 744 -38.56 28.33 6.10
N LEU A 745 -37.24 28.43 6.26
CA LEU A 745 -36.26 27.75 5.41
C LEU A 745 -35.99 26.29 5.82
N LEU A 746 -36.81 25.74 6.73
CA LEU A 746 -36.67 24.37 7.26
C LEU A 746 -37.64 23.33 6.64
N GLU A 747 -38.68 23.76 5.92
CA GLU A 747 -39.68 22.83 5.37
C GLU A 747 -39.38 22.28 3.96
N PHE A 748 -38.27 22.68 3.34
CA PHE A 748 -37.76 22.03 2.10
C PHE A 748 -36.55 21.12 2.33
N VAL A 749 -36.45 20.52 3.53
CA VAL A 749 -35.78 19.22 3.67
C VAL A 749 -36.71 18.17 3.05
N PRO A 750 -36.28 17.44 1.99
CA PRO A 750 -37.05 16.29 1.53
C PRO A 750 -37.13 15.29 2.69
N LYS A 751 -38.35 14.96 3.13
CA LYS A 751 -38.58 13.88 4.10
C LYS A 751 -38.24 12.53 3.45
N VAL A 752 -36.95 12.23 3.35
CA VAL A 752 -36.43 10.89 3.14
C VAL A 752 -37.12 10.01 4.17
N LYS A 753 -37.89 9.02 3.71
CA LYS A 753 -38.69 8.18 4.60
C LYS A 753 -37.75 7.48 5.58
N ALA A 754 -37.80 7.88 6.86
CA ALA A 754 -36.92 7.33 7.89
C ALA A 754 -37.05 5.80 8.02
N THR A 755 -38.21 5.24 7.66
CA THR A 755 -38.43 3.79 7.51
C THR A 755 -37.42 3.15 6.57
N ASN A 756 -37.23 3.69 5.36
CA ASN A 756 -36.29 3.13 4.38
C ASN A 756 -34.86 3.13 4.91
N LEU A 757 -34.42 4.24 5.53
CA LEU A 757 -33.08 4.34 6.08
C LEU A 757 -32.86 3.35 7.25
N VAL A 758 -33.85 3.19 8.13
CA VAL A 758 -33.78 2.24 9.25
C VAL A 758 -33.81 0.79 8.75
N ASP A 759 -34.64 0.47 7.75
CA ASP A 759 -34.70 -0.87 7.16
C ASP A 759 -33.41 -1.20 6.39
N GLU A 760 -32.82 -0.22 5.67
CA GLU A 760 -31.49 -0.34 5.05
C GLU A 760 -30.38 -0.55 6.08
N MET A 761 -30.36 0.22 7.17
CA MET A 761 -29.39 0.06 8.27
C MET A 761 -29.55 -1.29 8.98
N LYS A 762 -30.75 -1.88 8.98
CA LYS A 762 -31.07 -3.21 9.52
C LYS A 762 -30.75 -4.38 8.58
N MET A 763 -30.36 -4.15 7.31
CA MET A 763 -29.96 -5.23 6.40
C MET A 763 -28.57 -5.83 6.69
N ARG A 764 -27.77 -5.21 7.57
CA ARG A 764 -26.54 -5.82 8.11
C ARG A 764 -26.87 -7.00 9.03
N ILE A 765 -26.01 -8.00 9.07
CA ILE A 765 -26.20 -9.21 9.87
C ILE A 765 -26.19 -8.83 11.36
N PRO A 766 -27.22 -9.15 12.16
CA PRO A 766 -27.17 -8.89 13.58
C PRO A 766 -26.11 -9.77 14.26
N SER A 767 -25.38 -9.21 15.21
CA SER A 767 -24.51 -9.97 16.12
C SER A 767 -25.33 -10.99 16.90
N LYS A 768 -24.65 -11.89 17.64
CA LYS A 768 -25.30 -12.55 18.77
C LYS A 768 -25.89 -11.46 19.69
N PRO A 769 -27.19 -11.48 20.00
CA PRO A 769 -27.81 -10.40 20.76
C PRO A 769 -27.36 -10.42 22.23
N LEU A 770 -27.23 -9.22 22.79
CA LEU A 770 -26.88 -8.99 24.19
C LEU A 770 -28.15 -8.61 24.97
N PHE A 771 -28.29 -9.10 26.20
CA PHE A 771 -29.47 -8.89 27.03
C PHE A 771 -29.09 -8.14 28.31
N VAL A 772 -29.77 -7.02 28.58
CA VAL A 772 -29.53 -6.19 29.77
C VAL A 772 -30.81 -6.12 30.62
N TYR A 773 -30.70 -6.57 31.87
CA TYR A 773 -31.84 -6.71 32.78
C TYR A 773 -31.91 -5.55 33.79
N THR A 774 -33.08 -4.91 33.93
CA THR A 774 -33.32 -3.86 34.94
C THR A 774 -34.78 -3.84 35.39
N THR A 775 -35.04 -3.29 36.58
CA THR A 775 -36.38 -3.02 37.12
C THR A 775 -36.87 -1.59 36.84
N SER A 776 -36.09 -0.78 36.13
CA SER A 776 -36.37 0.65 35.90
C SER A 776 -37.25 0.92 34.66
N ASP A 777 -38.04 2.01 34.69
CA ASP A 777 -38.85 2.48 33.56
C ASP A 777 -38.03 3.16 32.45
N SER A 778 -36.80 3.55 32.75
CA SER A 778 -35.87 4.19 31.82
C SER A 778 -34.44 3.96 32.28
N VAL A 779 -33.50 3.95 31.32
CA VAL A 779 -32.06 3.91 31.58
C VAL A 779 -31.34 5.02 30.80
N ARG A 780 -30.26 5.53 31.38
CA ARG A 780 -29.27 6.35 30.67
C ARG A 780 -28.27 5.42 29.99
N VAL A 781 -27.91 5.76 28.76
CA VAL A 781 -26.85 5.11 27.99
C VAL A 781 -25.78 6.14 27.65
N ASP A 782 -24.55 5.87 28.09
CA ASP A 782 -23.35 6.61 27.73
C ASP A 782 -22.46 5.73 26.83
N LEU A 783 -22.15 6.20 25.62
CA LEU A 783 -21.24 5.50 24.71
C LEU A 783 -19.87 6.16 24.71
N PHE A 784 -18.86 5.44 25.16
CA PHE A 784 -17.46 5.83 25.09
C PHE A 784 -16.76 5.05 23.97
N ASP A 785 -15.74 5.65 23.42
CA ASP A 785 -14.73 5.00 22.59
C ASP A 785 -13.95 3.94 23.40
N ASN A 786 -13.42 2.90 22.76
CA ASN A 786 -12.83 1.70 23.41
C ASN A 786 -11.55 1.95 24.23
N GLY A 787 -11.02 3.18 24.21
CA GLY A 787 -9.80 3.60 24.90
C GLY A 787 -8.82 4.39 24.04
N THR A 788 -8.95 4.34 22.70
CA THR A 788 -8.06 5.06 21.76
C THR A 788 -8.86 5.89 20.75
N PHE A 789 -8.77 7.22 20.81
CA PHE A 789 -9.53 8.08 19.89
C PHE A 789 -9.04 7.99 18.45
N ASP A 790 -9.79 7.27 17.62
CA ASP A 790 -9.40 6.84 16.28
C ASP A 790 -10.35 7.30 15.15
N TYR A 791 -11.33 8.16 15.49
CA TYR A 791 -12.39 8.69 14.61
C TYR A 791 -13.48 7.69 14.20
N ASP A 792 -13.72 6.67 15.01
CA ASP A 792 -14.95 5.89 15.02
C ASP A 792 -16.22 6.77 15.11
N SER A 793 -17.23 6.46 14.29
CA SER A 793 -18.52 7.13 14.30
C SER A 793 -19.68 6.17 14.08
N LEU A 794 -20.77 6.39 14.79
CA LEU A 794 -21.93 5.50 14.78
C LEU A 794 -23.27 6.24 14.76
N SER A 795 -24.29 5.46 14.44
CA SER A 795 -25.70 5.77 14.67
C SER A 795 -26.31 4.70 15.58
N VAL A 796 -27.29 5.09 16.40
CA VAL A 796 -28.05 4.17 17.26
C VAL A 796 -29.52 4.23 16.86
N ILE A 797 -30.08 3.06 16.61
CA ILE A 797 -31.51 2.86 16.36
C ILE A 797 -32.11 2.23 17.62
N TYR A 798 -33.20 2.79 18.14
CA TYR A 798 -33.99 2.21 19.22
C TYR A 798 -35.44 2.05 18.76
N ASN A 799 -36.00 0.84 18.85
CA ASN A 799 -37.38 0.54 18.46
C ASN A 799 -37.81 1.04 17.05
N LYS A 800 -36.86 1.00 16.09
CA LYS A 800 -36.99 1.54 14.71
C LYS A 800 -36.93 3.06 14.55
N GLU A 801 -36.58 3.82 15.58
CA GLU A 801 -36.28 5.26 15.48
C GLU A 801 -34.78 5.53 15.68
N ILE A 802 -34.21 6.49 14.96
CA ILE A 802 -32.80 6.88 15.09
C ILE A 802 -32.67 7.83 16.28
N VAL A 803 -32.08 7.36 17.39
CA VAL A 803 -31.89 8.15 18.63
C VAL A 803 -30.51 8.81 18.72
N VAL A 804 -29.54 8.32 17.94
CA VAL A 804 -28.23 8.94 17.70
C VAL A 804 -27.92 8.82 16.22
N TYR A 805 -27.49 9.91 15.56
CA TYR A 805 -27.13 9.90 14.15
C TYR A 805 -25.72 10.44 13.93
N LYS A 806 -24.85 9.64 13.29
CA LYS A 806 -23.50 10.01 12.81
C LYS A 806 -22.65 10.77 13.83
N GLN A 807 -22.64 10.30 15.07
CA GLN A 807 -21.80 10.87 16.12
C GLN A 807 -20.44 10.17 16.21
N LEU A 808 -19.39 10.96 16.35
CA LEU A 808 -18.04 10.49 16.65
C LEU A 808 -17.96 10.02 18.10
N LEU A 809 -17.45 8.82 18.34
CA LEU A 809 -17.09 8.36 19.68
C LEU A 809 -15.87 9.15 20.18
N ARG A 810 -15.72 9.25 21.52
CA ARG A 810 -14.52 9.80 22.17
C ARG A 810 -14.26 9.08 23.49
N THR A 811 -12.98 8.93 23.83
CA THR A 811 -12.52 8.27 25.06
C THR A 811 -12.83 9.08 26.32
N ASN A 812 -12.91 10.40 26.21
CA ASN A 812 -13.07 11.33 27.34
C ASN A 812 -14.39 12.11 27.38
N LYS A 813 -15.31 11.85 26.44
CA LYS A 813 -16.64 12.46 26.40
C LYS A 813 -17.63 11.52 25.73
N PRO A 814 -18.61 10.97 26.46
CA PRO A 814 -19.55 10.01 25.88
C PRO A 814 -20.58 10.68 24.96
N VAL A 815 -21.18 9.87 24.10
CA VAL A 815 -22.49 10.17 23.52
C VAL A 815 -23.56 9.69 24.52
N THR A 816 -24.16 10.63 25.25
CA THR A 816 -25.18 10.36 26.28
C THR A 816 -26.59 10.51 25.71
N PHE A 817 -27.45 9.52 25.96
CA PHE A 817 -28.88 9.58 25.69
C PHE A 817 -29.67 8.75 26.71
N TYR A 818 -31.00 8.84 26.67
CA TYR A 818 -31.92 8.14 27.57
C TYR A 818 -32.93 7.34 26.75
N VAL A 819 -33.22 6.12 27.17
CA VAL A 819 -34.28 5.29 26.58
C VAL A 819 -35.33 4.93 27.63
N LYS A 820 -36.61 4.99 27.24
CA LYS A 820 -37.73 4.50 28.05
C LYS A 820 -37.98 3.03 27.72
N LEU A 821 -38.19 2.22 28.75
CA LEU A 821 -38.34 0.76 28.62
C LEU A 821 -39.83 0.39 28.71
N SER A 822 -40.31 -0.29 27.68
CA SER A 822 -41.63 -0.92 27.69
C SER A 822 -41.63 -2.14 28.61
N SER A 823 -42.80 -2.48 29.14
CA SER A 823 -43.07 -3.81 29.71
C SER A 823 -43.18 -4.89 28.62
N ASP A 824 -43.44 -4.50 27.38
CA ASP A 824 -43.39 -5.39 26.21
C ASP A 824 -41.94 -5.57 25.76
N GLN A 825 -41.39 -6.76 25.97
CA GLN A 825 -40.00 -7.09 25.62
C GLN A 825 -39.72 -7.04 24.10
N SER A 826 -40.75 -7.11 23.24
CA SER A 826 -40.59 -6.90 21.80
C SER A 826 -40.36 -5.43 21.40
N LYS A 827 -40.51 -4.50 22.35
CA LYS A 827 -40.42 -3.04 22.17
C LYS A 827 -39.29 -2.42 23.01
N ASN A 828 -38.15 -3.10 23.11
CA ASN A 828 -36.93 -2.63 23.79
C ASN A 828 -35.65 -2.97 23.00
N GLU A 829 -35.70 -2.94 21.66
CA GLU A 829 -34.58 -3.29 20.78
C GLU A 829 -33.69 -2.07 20.50
N MET A 830 -32.38 -2.20 20.72
CA MET A 830 -31.36 -1.23 20.35
C MET A 830 -30.36 -1.85 19.36
N ILE A 831 -30.04 -1.12 18.29
CA ILE A 831 -29.09 -1.54 17.26
C ILE A 831 -28.02 -0.47 17.10
N PHE A 832 -26.77 -0.89 17.15
CA PHE A 832 -25.59 -0.07 16.88
C PHE A 832 -25.15 -0.26 15.44
N PHE A 833 -25.04 0.85 14.72
CA PHE A 833 -24.68 0.87 13.31
C PHE A 833 -23.41 1.69 13.11
N ALA A 834 -22.35 1.02 12.64
CA ALA A 834 -21.09 1.69 12.31
C ALA A 834 -21.23 2.54 11.03
N GLU A 835 -21.00 3.84 11.16
CA GLU A 835 -20.96 4.82 10.06
C GLU A 835 -19.51 4.98 9.54
N SER A 836 -18.52 4.81 10.42
CA SER A 836 -17.10 4.56 10.10
C SER A 836 -16.55 3.46 11.02
N LEU A 837 -15.38 2.89 10.68
CA LEU A 837 -14.66 1.89 11.50
C LEU A 837 -13.34 2.46 12.07
N GLY A 838 -13.31 3.77 12.29
CA GLY A 838 -12.15 4.50 12.78
C GLY A 838 -10.88 4.31 11.92
N ILE A 839 -9.74 4.25 12.61
CA ILE A 839 -8.43 3.86 12.07
C ILE A 839 -8.12 2.39 12.46
N THR A 840 -8.83 1.85 13.44
CA THR A 840 -8.59 0.56 14.11
C THR A 840 -9.87 -0.30 14.13
N PRO A 841 -10.33 -0.82 12.97
CA PRO A 841 -11.57 -1.60 12.85
C PRO A 841 -11.56 -2.88 13.70
N PRO A 842 -12.73 -3.38 14.17
CA PRO A 842 -14.09 -2.88 13.93
C PRO A 842 -14.48 -1.69 14.83
N ASN A 843 -15.55 -0.98 14.47
CA ASN A 843 -16.08 0.11 15.30
C ASN A 843 -16.44 -0.42 16.69
N SER A 844 -15.87 0.15 17.74
CA SER A 844 -15.86 -0.48 19.07
C SER A 844 -16.10 0.54 20.17
N ALA A 845 -17.14 0.31 20.97
CA ALA A 845 -17.52 1.19 22.06
C ALA A 845 -17.63 0.46 23.41
N LEU A 846 -17.27 1.17 24.47
CA LEU A 846 -17.70 0.84 25.82
C LEU A 846 -19.06 1.50 26.05
N MET A 847 -20.12 0.69 26.08
CA MET A 847 -21.45 1.14 26.47
C MET A 847 -21.62 1.02 27.98
N VAL A 848 -21.90 2.14 28.64
CA VAL A 848 -22.23 2.21 30.06
C VAL A 848 -23.71 2.52 30.22
N ILE A 849 -24.44 1.62 30.87
CA ILE A 849 -25.88 1.73 31.13
C ILE A 849 -26.08 1.99 32.61
N THR A 850 -26.83 3.04 32.96
CA THR A 850 -27.17 3.37 34.35
C THR A 850 -28.68 3.42 34.50
N ASP A 851 -29.22 2.66 35.46
CA ASP A 851 -30.66 2.61 35.73
C ASP A 851 -31.12 3.55 36.86
N GLY A 852 -32.42 3.58 37.14
CA GLY A 852 -33.05 4.46 38.13
C GLY A 852 -32.68 4.16 39.59
N ALA A 853 -31.98 3.05 39.86
CA ALA A 853 -31.37 2.74 41.15
C ALA A 853 -29.86 3.07 41.18
N ASN A 854 -29.36 3.81 40.18
CA ASN A 854 -27.94 4.03 39.90
C ASN A 854 -27.12 2.75 39.69
N LYS A 855 -27.75 1.62 39.34
CA LYS A 855 -27.02 0.40 39.00
C LYS A 855 -26.35 0.57 37.64
N ARG A 856 -25.01 0.55 37.64
CA ARG A 856 -24.18 0.61 36.43
C ARG A 856 -23.97 -0.79 35.86
N THR A 857 -24.21 -0.96 34.57
CA THR A 857 -23.89 -2.15 33.78
C THR A 857 -22.98 -1.73 32.63
N GLU A 858 -21.90 -2.46 32.39
CA GLU A 858 -20.95 -2.17 31.31
C GLU A 858 -20.97 -3.28 30.26
N VAL A 859 -20.92 -2.88 29.00
CA VAL A 859 -20.98 -3.78 27.85
C VAL A 859 -20.04 -3.28 26.78
N ASN A 860 -19.02 -4.07 26.44
CA ASN A 860 -18.23 -3.83 25.24
C ASN A 860 -19.06 -4.26 24.02
N ILE A 861 -19.24 -3.35 23.08
CA ILE A 861 -20.00 -3.55 21.85
C ILE A 861 -19.10 -3.27 20.65
N SER A 862 -19.27 -4.02 19.56
CA SER A 862 -18.57 -3.75 18.31
C SER A 862 -19.43 -4.02 17.09
N SER A 863 -19.31 -3.16 16.08
CA SER A 863 -20.08 -3.23 14.84
C SER A 863 -19.15 -2.95 13.66
N ASP A 864 -19.50 -3.46 12.48
CA ASP A 864 -18.79 -3.14 11.25
C ASP A 864 -19.75 -2.94 10.07
N PHE A 865 -19.21 -2.91 8.85
CA PHE A 865 -20.00 -2.70 7.64
C PHE A 865 -20.85 -3.92 7.23
N ASN A 866 -20.60 -5.08 7.83
CA ASN A 866 -21.34 -6.34 7.65
C ASN A 866 -22.22 -6.67 8.86
N PHE A 867 -21.76 -6.34 10.08
CA PHE A 867 -22.40 -6.71 11.34
C PHE A 867 -22.85 -5.50 12.19
N ASN A 868 -24.07 -5.54 12.73
CA ASN A 868 -24.53 -4.60 13.76
C ASN A 868 -24.55 -5.29 15.13
N THR A 869 -24.06 -4.65 16.20
CA THR A 869 -24.40 -5.12 17.56
C THR A 869 -25.88 -4.86 17.86
N VAL A 870 -26.59 -5.88 18.36
CA VAL A 870 -27.97 -5.78 18.84
C VAL A 870 -28.04 -6.00 20.35
N VAL A 871 -28.77 -5.12 21.05
CA VAL A 871 -28.98 -5.16 22.50
C VAL A 871 -30.48 -5.09 22.80
N TYR A 872 -30.98 -6.01 23.62
CA TYR A 872 -32.35 -6.00 24.13
C TYR A 872 -32.36 -5.64 25.62
N PHE A 873 -33.17 -4.64 25.98
CA PHE A 873 -33.39 -4.26 27.37
C PHE A 873 -34.58 -5.04 27.94
N ILE A 874 -34.31 -5.97 28.85
CA ILE A 874 -35.32 -6.83 29.46
C ILE A 874 -35.74 -6.20 30.78
N LYS A 875 -36.93 -5.59 30.78
CA LYS A 875 -37.56 -5.10 32.00
C LYS A 875 -38.06 -6.30 32.81
N VAL A 876 -37.62 -6.41 34.06
CA VAL A 876 -38.08 -7.41 35.03
C VAL A 876 -38.88 -6.73 36.14
N ASN A 877 -39.84 -7.46 36.71
CA ASN A 877 -40.52 -7.01 37.93
C ASN A 877 -39.52 -7.04 39.11
N LYS A 878 -39.80 -6.24 40.15
CA LYS A 878 -39.02 -6.23 41.40
C LYS A 878 -39.26 -7.49 42.22
#